data_AF-A0A148N5S3-F1
#
_entry.id   AF-A0A148N5S3-F1
#
_cell.length_a   1.000
_cell.length_b   1.000
_cell.length_c   1.000
_cell.angle_alpha   90.00
_cell.angle_beta   90.00
_cell.angle_gamma   90.00
#
_symmetry.space_group_name_H-M   'P 1'
#
loop_
_entity.id
_entity.type
_entity.pdbx_description
1 polymer ?
#
loop_
_entity_poly.entity_id
_entity_poly.type
_entity_poly.pdbx_seq_one_letter_code
_entity_poly.pdbx_strand_id
1 'polypeptide(L)'
;MSLFTRFLNIDIPQQLQCNAQGKNPAFSISFQADGEIPFPQVIFHGQGTQKIIKDEAIRCIKGDKTGCSYVAEIPEGLLGGGDITVQIEGCRKADLSQAGGGDWIKEFRPLTLIAPKPATPKIESVDGVKVYFGIHKHMHQPYYRAADPNYWDGEKEEIFGSRVGNYTGFVPMAIRQYIEGNLPHGGLSTSWSGSLIEQLNRAEAEGLCGGRFSGWKNELREMVSAKTELGNPRLAFSAFGYFHPLMPLIPPRNIVRQIEWHRQLIRDQFGVEASRVLFPPETAFHVRMIPALKQAGIEAVIYDSIHRYRACRDYPYAGIEEGMLPPNPAEQINPPVDDWLQLHNVWAGSKISPSLLRPEYVAYEDPTGEVHKIIAVPAERYIGNEDARGGFGALQYPEVLGQVYEQIVKTGHFDPQHPPFFLLHSDGDNHGGGADSYYGHNTGQMVRWLQQDPRFELTTIEDYLQQFPPDPAQAIHIEPGSWSGADNGDPQFMKWFSRYDQAYSQDLNSWAVLTAFQNLVHTVEDNFPDYPALPQAIRLMLTAETSCYWYWTGQDVWDGQVTEAANLGWQRLGSAARDIAGNDRTGPTIFPPWVTPENPGGQRWGQGCLQPAPKEATVHTFIHDISGLKRVTLIMRTENGEKRLKMTNHGPYPSQTGASVSADYYTAQLPPGGGDVRYYIESEDNHGNITVGALERIFLG
;
A
#
# COMPACT_ATOMS: atom_id res chain seq x y z
N MET A 1 -56.30 2.49 -43.18
CA MET A 1 -55.76 1.24 -42.59
C MET A 1 -56.32 1.10 -41.18
N SER A 2 -56.39 -0.11 -40.62
CA SER A 2 -56.76 -0.34 -39.22
C SER A 2 -55.77 0.34 -38.27
N LEU A 3 -56.24 0.82 -37.13
CA LEU A 3 -55.39 1.35 -36.06
C LEU A 3 -54.55 0.18 -35.47
N PHE A 4 -53.25 0.38 -35.27
CA PHE A 4 -52.40 -0.58 -34.57
C PHE A 4 -52.82 -0.71 -33.11
N THR A 5 -53.19 -1.92 -32.69
CA THR A 5 -53.57 -2.22 -31.30
C THR A 5 -52.81 -3.39 -30.68
N ARG A 6 -52.20 -4.27 -31.50
CA ARG A 6 -51.37 -5.38 -31.00
C ARG A 6 -50.43 -5.95 -32.07
N PHE A 7 -49.36 -6.60 -31.60
CA PHE A 7 -48.57 -7.49 -32.43
C PHE A 7 -49.30 -8.83 -32.60
N LEU A 8 -49.30 -9.35 -33.83
CA LEU A 8 -49.92 -10.62 -34.21
C LEU A 8 -48.90 -11.77 -34.18
N ASN A 9 -47.67 -11.50 -34.61
CA ASN A 9 -46.58 -12.46 -34.60
C ASN A 9 -45.24 -11.73 -34.52
N ILE A 10 -44.25 -12.32 -33.84
CA ILE A 10 -42.87 -11.82 -33.77
C ILE A 10 -41.96 -13.01 -33.95
N ASP A 11 -41.17 -12.98 -35.01
CA ASP A 11 -40.17 -13.99 -35.33
C ASP A 11 -38.77 -13.41 -35.14
N ILE A 12 -38.03 -14.04 -34.24
CA ILE A 12 -36.69 -13.67 -33.84
C ILE A 12 -35.88 -14.95 -33.60
N PRO A 13 -34.60 -15.00 -34.01
CA PRO A 13 -33.72 -16.09 -33.62
C PRO A 13 -33.64 -16.18 -32.09
N GLN A 14 -33.85 -17.38 -31.54
CA GLN A 14 -33.65 -17.60 -30.10
C GLN A 14 -32.16 -17.68 -29.75
N GLN A 15 -31.34 -18.15 -30.70
CA GLN A 15 -29.90 -18.29 -30.54
C GLN A 15 -29.18 -17.97 -31.85
N LEU A 16 -28.03 -17.28 -31.77
CA LEU A 16 -27.11 -17.09 -32.90
C LEU A 16 -25.67 -17.32 -32.44
N GLN A 17 -24.85 -17.88 -33.33
CA GLN A 17 -23.41 -17.99 -33.12
C GLN A 17 -22.73 -16.67 -33.48
N CYS A 18 -21.88 -16.15 -32.60
CA CYS A 18 -21.08 -14.98 -32.91
C CYS A 18 -20.01 -15.30 -33.97
N ASN A 19 -19.58 -14.27 -34.69
CA ASN A 19 -18.40 -14.33 -35.56
C ASN A 19 -17.09 -14.50 -34.75
N ALA A 20 -15.97 -14.64 -35.45
CA ALA A 20 -14.65 -14.86 -34.84
C ALA A 20 -14.22 -13.74 -33.87
N GLN A 21 -14.80 -12.55 -34.01
CA GLN A 21 -14.57 -11.39 -33.14
C GLN A 21 -15.55 -11.33 -31.95
N GLY A 22 -16.37 -12.36 -31.73
CA GLY A 22 -17.32 -12.44 -30.63
C GLY A 22 -18.55 -11.54 -30.78
N LYS A 23 -18.90 -11.13 -32.01
CA LYS A 23 -20.05 -10.26 -32.32
C LYS A 23 -21.15 -10.98 -33.09
N ASN A 24 -22.39 -10.47 -33.05
CA ASN A 24 -23.50 -11.04 -33.82
C ASN A 24 -23.23 -11.02 -35.32
N PRO A 25 -23.66 -12.05 -36.07
CA PRO A 25 -23.75 -11.99 -37.53
C PRO A 25 -24.87 -11.03 -37.94
N ALA A 26 -24.92 -10.64 -39.21
CA ALA A 26 -26.11 -9.97 -39.74
C ALA A 26 -27.33 -10.92 -39.67
N PHE A 27 -28.46 -10.42 -39.16
CA PHE A 27 -29.71 -11.17 -39.08
C PHE A 27 -30.91 -10.22 -39.19
N SER A 28 -32.11 -10.76 -39.35
CA SER A 28 -33.32 -9.96 -39.41
C SER A 28 -34.33 -10.39 -38.36
N ILE A 29 -35.17 -9.44 -37.94
CA ILE A 29 -36.30 -9.66 -37.04
C ILE A 29 -37.55 -9.29 -37.82
N SER A 30 -38.52 -10.20 -37.88
CA SER A 30 -39.79 -9.93 -38.54
C SER A 30 -40.94 -9.89 -37.55
N PHE A 31 -41.86 -8.96 -37.71
CA PHE A 31 -43.04 -8.87 -36.85
C PHE A 31 -44.26 -8.37 -37.61
N GLN A 32 -45.43 -8.87 -37.21
CA GLN A 32 -46.71 -8.57 -37.81
C GLN A 32 -47.59 -7.81 -36.81
N ALA A 33 -48.34 -6.85 -37.30
CA ALA A 33 -49.23 -6.01 -36.53
C ALA A 33 -50.62 -5.98 -37.18
N ASP A 34 -51.66 -5.78 -36.37
CA ASP A 34 -53.06 -5.72 -36.82
C ASP A 34 -53.44 -4.41 -37.52
N GLY A 35 -52.53 -3.44 -37.51
CA GLY A 35 -52.62 -2.17 -38.20
C GLY A 35 -51.23 -1.63 -38.54
N GLU A 36 -51.19 -0.53 -39.28
CA GLU A 36 -49.94 0.17 -39.56
C GLU A 36 -49.40 0.77 -38.26
N ILE A 37 -48.12 0.55 -37.98
CA ILE A 37 -47.36 1.14 -36.89
C ILE A 37 -46.65 2.39 -37.43
N PRO A 38 -47.06 3.61 -37.01
CA PRO A 38 -46.39 4.84 -37.41
C PRO A 38 -44.91 4.90 -37.01
N PHE A 39 -44.57 4.42 -35.81
CA PHE A 39 -43.20 4.41 -35.30
C PHE A 39 -42.83 3.05 -34.70
N PRO A 40 -42.35 2.09 -35.52
CA PRO A 40 -41.82 0.84 -35.02
C PRO A 40 -40.39 1.02 -34.49
N GLN A 41 -40.03 0.32 -33.42
CA GLN A 41 -38.68 0.23 -32.89
C GLN A 41 -38.35 -1.20 -32.43
N VAL A 42 -37.08 -1.56 -32.54
CA VAL A 42 -36.50 -2.76 -31.95
C VAL A 42 -35.34 -2.35 -31.07
N ILE A 43 -35.39 -2.71 -29.79
CA ILE A 43 -34.42 -2.32 -28.77
C ILE A 43 -33.79 -3.57 -28.17
N PHE A 44 -32.46 -3.60 -28.13
CA PHE A 44 -31.70 -4.68 -27.51
C PHE A 44 -31.21 -4.23 -26.14
N HIS A 45 -31.55 -5.01 -25.12
CA HIS A 45 -31.13 -4.82 -23.73
C HIS A 45 -30.15 -5.92 -23.35
N GLY A 46 -28.89 -5.56 -23.10
CA GLY A 46 -27.84 -6.50 -22.71
C GLY A 46 -26.47 -5.82 -22.71
N GLN A 47 -25.47 -6.46 -22.10
CA GLN A 47 -24.06 -5.97 -22.12
C GLN A 47 -23.89 -4.55 -21.56
N GLY A 48 -24.67 -4.19 -20.53
CA GLY A 48 -24.58 -2.88 -19.87
C GLY A 48 -25.01 -1.67 -20.72
N THR A 49 -25.57 -1.88 -21.92
CA THR A 49 -26.01 -0.80 -22.82
C THR A 49 -27.34 -1.12 -23.50
N GLN A 50 -27.95 -0.12 -24.15
CA GLN A 50 -29.12 -0.30 -25.02
C GLN A 50 -28.76 0.06 -26.47
N LYS A 51 -29.20 -0.77 -27.43
CA LYS A 51 -29.06 -0.50 -28.87
C LYS A 51 -30.44 -0.44 -29.50
N ILE A 52 -30.72 0.58 -30.32
CA ILE A 52 -32.04 0.83 -30.91
C ILE A 52 -31.94 0.77 -32.44
N ILE A 53 -32.86 0.04 -33.06
CA ILE A 53 -33.11 -0.01 -34.50
C ILE A 53 -34.49 0.59 -34.76
N LYS A 54 -34.57 1.56 -35.66
CA LYS A 54 -35.79 2.34 -35.97
C LYS A 54 -35.68 2.97 -37.36
N ASP A 55 -36.72 3.69 -37.76
CA ASP A 55 -36.79 4.46 -39.00
C ASP A 55 -36.50 3.58 -40.23
N GLU A 56 -35.62 4.00 -41.15
CA GLU A 56 -35.33 3.31 -42.42
C GLU A 56 -34.80 1.86 -42.24
N ALA A 57 -34.29 1.54 -41.05
CA ALA A 57 -33.82 0.19 -40.71
C ALA A 57 -34.97 -0.81 -40.45
N ILE A 58 -36.22 -0.34 -40.33
CA ILE A 58 -37.41 -1.18 -40.21
C ILE A 58 -38.33 -0.91 -41.42
N ARG A 59 -38.51 -1.93 -42.26
CA ARG A 59 -39.28 -1.81 -43.50
C ARG A 59 -40.61 -2.55 -43.39
N CYS A 60 -41.70 -1.88 -43.74
CA CYS A 60 -42.99 -2.55 -43.96
C CYS A 60 -42.94 -3.29 -45.31
N ILE A 61 -43.03 -4.62 -45.28
CA ILE A 61 -42.92 -5.48 -46.48
C ILE A 61 -44.29 -5.76 -47.10
N LYS A 62 -45.36 -5.75 -46.29
CA LYS A 62 -46.72 -6.01 -46.77
C LYS A 62 -47.73 -5.32 -45.86
N GLY A 63 -48.62 -4.52 -46.43
CA GLY A 63 -49.77 -3.94 -45.75
C GLY A 63 -51.06 -4.23 -46.52
N ASP A 64 -52.04 -4.85 -45.87
CA ASP A 64 -53.39 -5.04 -46.42
C ASP A 64 -54.46 -4.74 -45.35
N LYS A 65 -55.73 -5.05 -45.63
CA LYS A 65 -56.84 -4.79 -44.69
C LYS A 65 -56.79 -5.66 -43.43
N THR A 66 -55.90 -6.65 -43.36
CA THR A 66 -55.79 -7.63 -42.27
C THR A 66 -54.57 -7.41 -41.37
N GLY A 67 -53.62 -6.55 -41.77
CA GLY A 67 -52.46 -6.19 -40.95
C GLY A 67 -51.26 -5.67 -41.78
N CYS A 68 -50.19 -5.30 -41.07
CA CYS A 68 -48.91 -4.88 -41.64
C CYS A 68 -47.77 -5.79 -41.15
N SER A 69 -46.85 -6.16 -42.04
CA SER A 69 -45.66 -6.97 -41.74
C SER A 69 -44.39 -6.13 -41.87
N TYR A 70 -43.53 -6.17 -40.86
CA TYR A 70 -42.30 -5.41 -40.75
C TYR A 70 -41.09 -6.33 -40.69
N VAL A 71 -39.96 -5.86 -41.22
CA VAL A 71 -38.64 -6.49 -41.03
C VAL A 71 -37.63 -5.43 -40.62
N ALA A 72 -36.95 -5.70 -39.51
CA ALA A 72 -35.78 -4.96 -39.04
C ALA A 72 -34.51 -5.71 -39.44
N GLU A 73 -33.62 -5.05 -40.18
CA GLU A 73 -32.31 -5.60 -40.53
C GLU A 73 -31.30 -5.22 -39.46
N ILE A 74 -30.66 -6.22 -38.86
CA ILE A 74 -29.67 -6.03 -37.79
C ILE A 74 -28.28 -6.21 -38.39
N PRO A 75 -27.45 -5.15 -38.41
CA PRO A 75 -26.11 -5.24 -38.97
C PRO A 75 -25.22 -6.18 -38.15
N GLU A 76 -24.26 -6.80 -38.83
CA GLU A 76 -23.17 -7.53 -38.18
C GLU A 76 -22.40 -6.58 -37.24
N GLY A 77 -21.93 -7.10 -36.10
CA GLY A 77 -21.05 -6.35 -35.20
C GLY A 77 -21.76 -5.52 -34.12
N LEU A 78 -23.09 -5.39 -34.18
CA LEU A 78 -23.87 -4.51 -33.30
C LEU A 78 -23.89 -4.96 -31.82
N LEU A 79 -23.88 -6.27 -31.57
CA LEU A 79 -24.11 -6.93 -30.29
C LEU A 79 -22.95 -7.90 -29.98
N GLY A 80 -22.51 -7.99 -28.73
CA GLY A 80 -21.52 -8.99 -28.27
C GLY A 80 -22.15 -10.35 -27.90
N GLY A 81 -21.37 -11.30 -27.38
CA GLY A 81 -21.91 -12.53 -26.80
C GLY A 81 -22.73 -12.32 -25.51
N GLY A 82 -23.63 -13.24 -25.21
CA GLY A 82 -24.44 -13.27 -23.98
C GLY A 82 -25.95 -13.28 -24.21
N ASP A 83 -26.71 -13.24 -23.11
CA ASP A 83 -28.17 -13.17 -23.15
C ASP A 83 -28.65 -11.73 -23.36
N ILE A 84 -29.56 -11.56 -24.31
CA ILE A 84 -30.11 -10.28 -24.74
C ILE A 84 -31.63 -10.35 -24.67
N THR A 85 -32.24 -9.32 -24.11
CA THR A 85 -33.69 -9.13 -24.18
C THR A 85 -33.99 -8.17 -25.33
N VAL A 86 -34.76 -8.62 -26.30
CA VAL A 86 -35.18 -7.84 -27.47
C VAL A 86 -36.59 -7.32 -27.24
N GLN A 87 -36.73 -6.00 -27.17
CA GLN A 87 -38.00 -5.30 -27.05
C GLN A 87 -38.42 -4.81 -28.43
N ILE A 88 -39.55 -5.29 -28.92
CA ILE A 88 -40.21 -4.78 -30.12
C ILE A 88 -41.32 -3.85 -29.62
N GLU A 89 -41.31 -2.59 -30.07
CA GLU A 89 -42.34 -1.64 -29.70
C GLU A 89 -42.86 -0.81 -30.88
N GLY A 90 -44.09 -0.34 -30.75
CA GLY A 90 -44.73 0.51 -31.74
C GLY A 90 -45.59 1.58 -31.08
N CYS A 91 -45.49 2.83 -31.56
CA CYS A 91 -46.39 3.90 -31.15
C CYS A 91 -47.63 3.91 -32.07
N ARG A 92 -48.83 3.98 -31.49
CA ARG A 92 -50.09 4.08 -32.25
C ARG A 92 -50.35 5.45 -32.87
N LYS A 93 -49.60 6.49 -32.47
CA LYS A 93 -49.75 7.87 -32.98
C LYS A 93 -48.66 8.20 -33.97
N ALA A 94 -49.04 8.87 -35.06
CA ALA A 94 -48.11 9.36 -36.09
C ALA A 94 -47.39 10.67 -35.72
N ASP A 95 -47.82 11.35 -34.66
CA ASP A 95 -47.11 12.50 -34.08
C ASP A 95 -46.62 12.15 -32.67
N LEU A 96 -45.31 11.96 -32.51
CA LEU A 96 -44.68 11.62 -31.24
C LEU A 96 -44.83 12.71 -30.18
N SER A 97 -44.99 13.98 -30.57
CA SER A 97 -45.17 15.10 -29.62
C SER A 97 -46.48 15.00 -28.85
N GLN A 98 -47.43 14.21 -29.37
CA GLN A 98 -48.74 13.96 -28.79
C GLN A 98 -48.84 12.56 -28.14
N ALA A 99 -47.76 11.77 -28.14
CA ALA A 99 -47.75 10.40 -27.63
C ALA A 99 -47.40 10.34 -26.14
N GLY A 100 -48.22 9.62 -25.36
CA GLY A 100 -47.93 9.27 -23.96
C GLY A 100 -47.50 7.80 -23.81
N GLY A 101 -47.11 7.39 -22.60
CA GLY A 101 -46.65 6.02 -22.35
C GLY A 101 -47.67 4.92 -22.72
N GLY A 102 -48.97 5.19 -22.60
CA GLY A 102 -50.04 4.26 -22.98
C GLY A 102 -50.27 4.12 -24.50
N ASP A 103 -49.65 4.97 -25.31
CA ASP A 103 -49.73 4.91 -26.77
C ASP A 103 -48.75 3.88 -27.37
N TRP A 104 -47.79 3.39 -26.57
CA TRP A 104 -46.77 2.42 -26.96
C TRP A 104 -47.18 0.99 -26.58
N ILE A 105 -47.16 0.09 -27.55
CA ILE A 105 -47.37 -1.34 -27.34
C ILE A 105 -46.01 -2.02 -27.45
N LYS A 106 -45.66 -2.88 -26.48
CA LYS A 106 -44.32 -3.47 -26.31
C LYS A 106 -44.41 -4.98 -26.15
N GLU A 107 -43.51 -5.70 -26.78
CA GLU A 107 -43.34 -7.14 -26.67
C GLU A 107 -41.85 -7.46 -26.45
N PHE A 108 -41.57 -8.47 -25.64
CA PHE A 108 -40.20 -8.85 -25.29
C PHE A 108 -39.91 -10.28 -25.72
N ARG A 109 -38.72 -10.53 -26.28
CA ARG A 109 -38.26 -11.86 -26.68
C ARG A 109 -36.78 -12.05 -26.29
N PRO A 110 -36.39 -13.25 -25.85
CA PRO A 110 -34.99 -13.55 -25.55
C PRO A 110 -34.21 -13.84 -26.84
N LEU A 111 -32.91 -13.49 -26.84
CA LEU A 111 -31.92 -13.87 -27.84
C LEU A 111 -30.61 -14.20 -27.11
N THR A 112 -30.03 -15.37 -27.34
CA THR A 112 -28.70 -15.73 -26.82
C THR A 112 -27.66 -15.69 -27.94
N LEU A 113 -26.60 -14.90 -27.75
CA LEU A 113 -25.46 -14.83 -28.65
C LEU A 113 -24.30 -15.68 -28.11
N ILE A 114 -24.01 -16.79 -28.78
CA ILE A 114 -23.00 -17.76 -28.36
C ILE A 114 -21.64 -17.32 -28.88
N ALA A 115 -20.76 -16.85 -28.00
CA ALA A 115 -19.40 -16.48 -28.35
C ALA A 115 -18.53 -17.75 -28.61
N PRO A 116 -17.62 -17.72 -29.61
CA PRO A 116 -16.64 -18.78 -29.74
C PRO A 116 -15.78 -18.87 -28.48
N LYS A 117 -15.54 -20.09 -27.99
CA LYS A 117 -14.56 -20.32 -26.92
C LYS A 117 -13.20 -19.78 -27.41
N PRO A 118 -12.55 -18.85 -26.69
CA PRO A 118 -11.17 -18.49 -27.00
C PRO A 118 -10.33 -19.77 -27.03
N ALA A 119 -9.43 -19.89 -28.00
CA ALA A 119 -8.41 -20.92 -27.91
C ALA A 119 -7.64 -20.68 -26.62
N THR A 120 -7.70 -21.62 -25.68
CA THR A 120 -6.88 -21.55 -24.47
C THR A 120 -5.44 -21.54 -24.93
N PRO A 121 -4.64 -20.51 -24.60
CA PRO A 121 -3.22 -20.53 -24.91
C PRO A 121 -2.64 -21.84 -24.37
N LYS A 122 -1.81 -22.54 -25.16
CA LYS A 122 -1.05 -23.66 -24.61
C LYS A 122 -0.09 -23.08 -23.58
N ILE A 123 -0.34 -23.38 -22.31
CA ILE A 123 0.57 -23.04 -21.23
C ILE A 123 1.80 -23.94 -21.39
N GLU A 124 2.90 -23.37 -21.86
CA GLU A 124 4.21 -24.05 -21.86
C GLU A 124 4.83 -23.88 -20.47
N SER A 125 4.92 -24.98 -19.71
CA SER A 125 5.59 -25.02 -18.42
C SER A 125 6.82 -25.92 -18.47
N VAL A 126 7.90 -25.47 -17.83
CA VAL A 126 9.08 -26.28 -17.52
C VAL A 126 8.82 -27.01 -16.20
N ASP A 127 9.07 -28.31 -16.19
CA ASP A 127 8.87 -29.16 -15.02
C ASP A 127 9.70 -28.66 -13.82
N GLY A 128 9.08 -28.62 -12.64
CA GLY A 128 9.70 -28.14 -11.40
C GLY A 128 9.85 -26.62 -11.24
N VAL A 129 9.59 -25.81 -12.26
CA VAL A 129 9.66 -24.33 -12.14
C VAL A 129 8.31 -23.77 -11.74
N LYS A 130 8.28 -22.97 -10.67
CA LYS A 130 7.06 -22.33 -10.14
C LYS A 130 7.39 -20.94 -9.58
N VAL A 131 6.50 -19.97 -9.80
CA VAL A 131 6.54 -18.64 -9.19
C VAL A 131 5.49 -18.56 -8.10
N TYR A 132 5.92 -18.19 -6.91
CA TYR A 132 5.05 -18.05 -5.76
C TYR A 132 4.71 -16.58 -5.56
N PHE A 133 3.51 -16.30 -5.05
CA PHE A 133 3.16 -14.94 -4.63
C PHE A 133 2.17 -14.99 -3.45
N GLY A 134 2.10 -13.89 -2.71
CA GLY A 134 1.14 -13.72 -1.61
C GLY A 134 0.39 -12.40 -1.72
N ILE A 135 -0.70 -12.28 -0.94
CA ILE A 135 -1.49 -11.05 -0.84
C ILE A 135 -1.32 -10.43 0.56
N HIS A 136 -1.07 -9.12 0.62
CA HIS A 136 -1.10 -8.33 1.84
C HIS A 136 -2.11 -7.18 1.73
N LYS A 137 -2.99 -7.02 2.73
CA LYS A 137 -3.93 -5.89 2.79
C LYS A 137 -3.74 -5.04 4.05
N HIS A 138 -3.44 -3.76 3.85
CA HIS A 138 -3.21 -2.80 4.90
C HIS A 138 -4.49 -2.05 5.28
N MET A 139 -4.89 -2.07 6.55
CA MET A 139 -6.08 -1.38 7.07
C MET A 139 -5.65 -0.34 8.11
N HIS A 140 -5.93 0.94 7.84
CA HIS A 140 -5.47 2.00 8.73
C HIS A 140 -6.35 3.24 8.70
N GLN A 141 -6.59 3.80 9.89
CA GLN A 141 -7.08 5.16 10.09
C GLN A 141 -6.31 5.79 11.26
N PRO A 142 -5.82 7.03 11.14
CA PRO A 142 -5.16 7.71 12.25
C PRO A 142 -6.19 8.15 13.30
N TYR A 143 -5.69 8.60 14.45
CA TYR A 143 -6.50 9.51 15.28
C TYR A 143 -6.51 10.89 14.64
N TYR A 144 -7.71 11.36 14.32
CA TYR A 144 -7.91 12.64 13.63
C TYR A 144 -7.65 13.87 14.51
N ARG A 145 -7.51 13.67 15.83
CA ARG A 145 -6.93 14.63 16.77
C ARG A 145 -6.03 13.91 17.77
N ALA A 146 -4.74 14.23 17.78
CA ALA A 146 -3.75 13.56 18.61
C ALA A 146 -4.06 13.69 20.11
N ALA A 147 -4.50 14.88 20.53
CA ALA A 147 -4.81 15.21 21.91
C ALA A 147 -6.27 14.90 22.33
N ASP A 148 -7.14 14.50 21.38
CA ASP A 148 -8.54 14.16 21.63
C ASP A 148 -8.92 12.86 20.91
N PRO A 149 -8.71 11.69 21.54
CA PRO A 149 -9.07 10.40 20.94
C PRO A 149 -10.58 10.21 20.77
N ASN A 150 -11.41 11.11 21.33
CA ASN A 150 -12.86 11.06 21.19
C ASN A 150 -13.38 11.96 20.06
N TYR A 151 -12.50 12.68 19.35
CA TYR A 151 -12.91 13.52 18.23
C TYR A 151 -13.63 12.69 17.16
N TRP A 152 -14.86 13.10 16.83
CA TRP A 152 -15.69 12.48 15.80
C TRP A 152 -16.66 13.52 15.23
N ASP A 153 -16.61 13.73 13.93
CA ASP A 153 -17.49 14.65 13.20
C ASP A 153 -18.21 13.94 12.05
N GLY A 154 -19.00 14.67 11.27
CA GLY A 154 -19.73 14.11 10.12
C GLY A 154 -18.82 13.55 9.03
N GLU A 155 -17.60 14.07 8.88
CA GLU A 155 -16.63 13.52 7.94
C GLU A 155 -16.15 12.14 8.40
N LYS A 156 -15.91 11.94 9.71
CA LYS A 156 -15.49 10.62 10.22
C LYS A 156 -16.63 9.61 10.13
N GLU A 157 -17.87 10.06 10.35
CA GLU A 157 -19.06 9.25 10.10
C GLU A 157 -19.11 8.74 8.65
N GLU A 158 -18.79 9.57 7.66
CA GLU A 158 -18.75 9.22 6.24
C GLU A 158 -17.53 8.35 5.86
N ILE A 159 -16.34 8.67 6.36
CA ILE A 159 -15.10 7.92 6.09
C ILE A 159 -15.23 6.48 6.56
N PHE A 160 -15.63 6.27 7.82
CA PHE A 160 -15.82 4.92 8.35
C PHE A 160 -17.06 4.27 7.74
N GLY A 161 -18.14 5.03 7.58
CA GLY A 161 -19.38 4.54 7.02
C GLY A 161 -19.27 4.04 5.57
N SER A 162 -18.35 4.55 4.78
CA SER A 162 -18.10 4.07 3.41
C SER A 162 -17.26 2.79 3.35
N ARG A 163 -16.62 2.40 4.46
CA ARG A 163 -15.63 1.31 4.55
C ARG A 163 -16.09 0.10 5.37
N VAL A 164 -17.40 -0.04 5.58
CA VAL A 164 -17.95 -1.13 6.40
C VAL A 164 -17.48 -2.49 5.90
N GLY A 165 -17.51 -2.75 4.59
CA GLY A 165 -17.05 -4.03 4.02
C GLY A 165 -15.56 -4.28 4.24
N ASN A 166 -14.73 -3.26 4.07
CA ASN A 166 -13.27 -3.31 4.26
C ASN A 166 -12.90 -3.76 5.65
N TYR A 167 -13.59 -3.23 6.66
CA TYR A 167 -13.30 -3.51 8.07
C TYR A 167 -14.09 -4.69 8.64
N THR A 168 -14.88 -5.40 7.81
CA THR A 168 -15.68 -6.56 8.26
C THR A 168 -15.46 -7.78 7.38
N GLY A 169 -16.28 -7.95 6.34
CA GLY A 169 -16.44 -9.20 5.60
C GLY A 169 -15.52 -9.38 4.39
N PHE A 170 -14.85 -8.34 3.88
CA PHE A 170 -14.07 -8.43 2.63
C PHE A 170 -12.87 -9.38 2.74
N VAL A 171 -12.03 -9.23 3.77
CA VAL A 171 -10.91 -10.15 4.01
C VAL A 171 -11.41 -11.59 4.24
N PRO A 172 -12.39 -11.85 5.13
CA PRO A 172 -13.00 -13.18 5.27
C PRO A 172 -13.55 -13.76 3.96
N MET A 173 -14.20 -12.95 3.12
CA MET A 173 -14.74 -13.38 1.84
C MET A 173 -13.64 -13.89 0.89
N ALA A 174 -12.49 -13.22 0.82
CA ALA A 174 -11.37 -13.70 0.00
C ALA A 174 -10.81 -15.04 0.52
N ILE A 175 -10.64 -15.18 1.84
CA ILE A 175 -10.16 -16.42 2.46
C ILE A 175 -11.09 -17.60 2.18
N ARG A 176 -12.42 -17.41 2.29
CA ARG A 176 -13.40 -18.46 1.96
C ARG A 176 -13.26 -18.93 0.52
N GLN A 177 -13.05 -18.01 -0.43
CA GLN A 177 -12.82 -18.38 -1.82
C GLN A 177 -11.52 -19.17 -2.03
N TYR A 178 -10.44 -18.90 -1.28
CA TYR A 178 -9.23 -19.72 -1.34
C TYR A 178 -9.47 -21.15 -0.83
N ILE A 179 -10.28 -21.31 0.21
CA ILE A 179 -10.66 -22.61 0.77
C ILE A 179 -11.54 -23.37 -0.23
N GLU A 180 -12.61 -22.75 -0.72
CA GLU A 180 -13.52 -23.34 -1.71
C GLU A 180 -12.83 -23.67 -3.03
N GLY A 181 -11.80 -22.89 -3.39
CA GLY A 181 -10.93 -23.10 -4.52
C GLY A 181 -9.92 -24.25 -4.36
N ASN A 182 -9.86 -24.88 -3.18
CA ASN A 182 -8.86 -25.89 -2.81
C ASN A 182 -7.41 -25.41 -3.03
N LEU A 183 -7.12 -24.14 -2.71
CA LEU A 183 -5.73 -23.64 -2.74
C LEU A 183 -5.01 -24.09 -1.47
N PRO A 184 -4.01 -24.99 -1.53
CA PRO A 184 -3.45 -25.67 -0.36
C PRO A 184 -2.75 -24.71 0.61
N HIS A 185 -1.97 -23.78 0.04
CA HIS A 185 -1.19 -22.77 0.76
C HIS A 185 -1.82 -21.37 0.72
N GLY A 186 -2.99 -21.25 0.08
CA GLY A 186 -3.65 -19.96 -0.17
C GLY A 186 -4.10 -19.27 1.12
N GLY A 187 -3.70 -18.02 1.29
CA GLY A 187 -4.11 -17.19 2.42
C GLY A 187 -3.86 -15.71 2.13
N LEU A 188 -4.12 -14.87 3.12
CA LEU A 188 -3.96 -13.44 3.08
C LEU A 188 -3.38 -12.95 4.40
N SER A 189 -2.33 -12.14 4.30
CA SER A 189 -1.80 -11.39 5.43
C SER A 189 -2.43 -10.01 5.48
N THR A 190 -2.67 -9.46 6.67
CA THR A 190 -3.30 -8.14 6.82
C THR A 190 -2.74 -7.41 8.02
N SER A 191 -2.49 -6.11 7.88
CA SER A 191 -2.06 -5.24 8.97
C SER A 191 -3.20 -4.32 9.39
N TRP A 192 -3.38 -4.14 10.70
CA TRP A 192 -4.45 -3.32 11.27
C TRP A 192 -3.85 -2.40 12.32
N SER A 193 -3.97 -1.08 12.14
CA SER A 193 -3.48 -0.18 13.19
C SER A 193 -4.31 -0.29 14.46
N GLY A 194 -3.66 -0.11 15.61
CA GLY A 194 -4.34 -0.04 16.90
C GLY A 194 -5.31 1.14 16.95
N SER A 195 -4.93 2.28 16.35
CA SER A 195 -5.82 3.44 16.19
C SER A 195 -7.12 3.12 15.43
N LEU A 196 -7.08 2.26 14.40
CA LEU A 196 -8.26 1.84 13.66
C LEU A 196 -9.13 0.93 14.53
N ILE A 197 -8.54 -0.09 15.14
CA ILE A 197 -9.24 -1.06 15.97
C ILE A 197 -9.94 -0.37 17.15
N GLU A 198 -9.28 0.57 17.82
CA GLU A 198 -9.87 1.36 18.92
C GLU A 198 -11.08 2.17 18.45
N GLN A 199 -11.00 2.81 17.28
CA GLN A 199 -12.12 3.57 16.71
C GLN A 199 -13.27 2.68 16.26
N LEU A 200 -13.00 1.48 15.72
CA LEU A 200 -14.04 0.50 15.38
C LEU A 200 -14.73 -0.07 16.63
N ASN A 201 -13.97 -0.34 17.70
CA ASN A 201 -14.53 -0.74 18.99
C ASN A 201 -15.43 0.36 19.58
N ARG A 202 -15.04 1.62 19.42
CA ARG A 202 -15.88 2.76 19.81
C ARG A 202 -17.14 2.84 18.95
N ALA A 203 -17.02 2.69 17.64
CA ALA A 203 -18.16 2.70 16.73
C ALA A 203 -19.17 1.58 17.06
N GLU A 204 -18.68 0.40 17.43
CA GLU A 204 -19.49 -0.70 17.96
C GLU A 204 -20.20 -0.33 19.26
N ALA A 205 -19.48 0.24 20.23
CA ALA A 205 -20.01 0.56 21.56
C ALA A 205 -21.03 1.73 21.56
N GLU A 206 -20.79 2.76 20.74
CA GLU A 206 -21.59 3.98 20.69
C GLU A 206 -22.65 3.98 19.57
N GLY A 207 -22.63 2.97 18.68
CA GLY A 207 -23.55 2.88 17.55
C GLY A 207 -23.27 3.89 16.43
N LEU A 208 -22.00 4.31 16.28
CA LEU A 208 -21.58 5.21 15.20
C LEU A 208 -21.74 4.55 13.83
N CYS A 209 -21.69 5.35 12.77
CA CYS A 209 -21.95 4.92 11.39
C CYS A 209 -23.32 4.24 11.21
N GLY A 210 -24.33 4.67 12.00
CA GLY A 210 -25.66 4.07 12.03
C GLY A 210 -25.69 2.63 12.58
N GLY A 211 -24.77 2.28 13.48
CA GLY A 211 -24.68 0.96 14.10
C GLY A 211 -24.11 -0.16 13.21
N ARG A 212 -23.55 0.20 12.05
CA ARG A 212 -23.06 -0.77 11.05
C ARG A 212 -21.83 -1.57 11.47
N PHE A 213 -21.12 -1.13 12.51
CA PHE A 213 -19.98 -1.85 13.09
C PHE A 213 -20.34 -2.76 14.27
N SER A 214 -21.63 -2.98 14.54
CA SER A 214 -22.04 -3.97 15.54
C SER A 214 -21.49 -5.36 15.18
N GLY A 215 -20.66 -5.94 16.04
CA GLY A 215 -20.07 -7.27 15.81
C GLY A 215 -19.03 -7.29 14.69
N TRP A 216 -18.38 -6.16 14.36
CA TRP A 216 -17.46 -6.06 13.21
C TRP A 216 -16.34 -7.10 13.19
N LYS A 217 -15.94 -7.62 14.37
CA LYS A 217 -14.87 -8.63 14.54
C LYS A 217 -15.30 -10.06 14.24
N ASN A 218 -16.60 -10.34 14.16
CA ASN A 218 -17.13 -11.71 14.22
C ASN A 218 -16.58 -12.60 13.08
N GLU A 219 -16.71 -12.17 11.83
CA GLU A 219 -16.23 -12.95 10.69
C GLU A 219 -14.71 -13.08 10.66
N LEU A 220 -13.98 -12.06 11.09
CA LEU A 220 -12.52 -12.12 11.23
C LEU A 220 -12.13 -13.19 12.26
N ARG A 221 -12.78 -13.20 13.44
CA ARG A 221 -12.58 -14.21 14.49
C ARG A 221 -12.95 -15.63 14.05
N GLU A 222 -13.93 -15.79 13.18
CA GLU A 222 -14.23 -17.11 12.60
C GLU A 222 -13.07 -17.59 11.72
N MET A 223 -12.52 -16.69 10.89
CA MET A 223 -11.47 -17.04 9.92
C MET A 223 -10.08 -17.27 10.52
N VAL A 224 -9.77 -16.78 11.72
CA VAL A 224 -8.44 -17.03 12.34
C VAL A 224 -8.15 -18.53 12.59
N SER A 225 -9.20 -19.35 12.64
CA SER A 225 -9.09 -20.81 12.81
C SER A 225 -8.73 -21.55 11.52
N ALA A 226 -8.92 -20.93 10.35
CA ALA A 226 -8.65 -21.54 9.06
C ALA A 226 -7.15 -21.73 8.83
N LYS A 227 -6.75 -22.95 8.45
CA LYS A 227 -5.34 -23.33 8.25
C LYS A 227 -5.03 -23.73 6.81
N THR A 228 -3.80 -23.47 6.40
CA THR A 228 -3.20 -24.04 5.19
C THR A 228 -2.92 -25.53 5.38
N GLU A 229 -2.53 -26.24 4.33
CA GLU A 229 -2.11 -27.66 4.44
C GLU A 229 -0.89 -27.86 5.35
N LEU A 230 -0.05 -26.84 5.53
CA LEU A 230 1.09 -26.88 6.45
C LEU A 230 0.74 -26.52 7.89
N GLY A 231 -0.53 -26.19 8.16
CA GLY A 231 -1.02 -25.87 9.50
C GLY A 231 -0.84 -24.40 9.91
N ASN A 232 -0.33 -23.53 9.04
CA ASN A 232 -0.23 -22.10 9.30
C ASN A 232 -1.59 -21.40 9.09
N PRO A 233 -1.83 -20.22 9.69
CA PRO A 233 -3.06 -19.47 9.47
C PRO A 233 -3.25 -19.07 8.01
N ARG A 234 -4.48 -19.21 7.48
CA ARG A 234 -4.85 -18.59 6.20
C ARG A 234 -5.07 -17.09 6.32
N LEU A 235 -5.50 -16.63 7.50
CA LEU A 235 -5.58 -15.21 7.86
C LEU A 235 -4.50 -14.90 8.89
N ALA A 236 -3.49 -14.12 8.49
CA ALA A 236 -2.41 -13.71 9.39
C ALA A 236 -2.50 -12.20 9.66
N PHE A 237 -2.69 -11.81 10.92
CA PHE A 237 -2.54 -10.41 11.34
C PHE A 237 -1.06 -10.09 11.43
N SER A 238 -0.48 -9.40 10.44
CA SER A 238 0.93 -9.01 10.46
C SER A 238 1.24 -8.16 11.69
N ALA A 239 2.43 -8.33 12.26
CA ALA A 239 2.91 -7.36 13.25
C ALA A 239 2.90 -5.95 12.64
N PHE A 240 2.65 -4.97 13.48
CA PHE A 240 2.40 -3.60 13.05
C PHE A 240 2.75 -2.61 14.17
N GLY A 241 2.95 -1.33 13.81
CA GLY A 241 3.07 -0.25 14.79
C GLY A 241 1.70 0.30 15.18
N TYR A 242 1.41 0.35 16.48
CA TYR A 242 0.07 0.67 17.00
C TYR A 242 -0.58 1.91 16.35
N PHE A 243 0.16 3.03 16.30
CA PHE A 243 -0.33 4.29 15.75
C PHE A 243 0.18 4.57 14.33
N HIS A 244 0.60 3.55 13.59
CA HIS A 244 1.15 3.72 12.24
C HIS A 244 2.35 4.71 12.18
N PRO A 245 3.39 4.51 13.00
CA PRO A 245 4.51 5.44 13.03
C PRO A 245 5.46 5.25 11.85
N LEU A 246 6.15 6.32 11.44
CA LEU A 246 7.26 6.20 10.50
C LEU A 246 8.49 5.62 11.23
N MET A 247 8.50 4.31 11.42
CA MET A 247 9.42 3.60 12.30
C MET A 247 10.92 3.90 12.09
N PRO A 248 11.43 4.09 10.86
CA PRO A 248 12.83 4.48 10.67
C PRO A 248 13.25 5.78 11.37
N LEU A 249 12.28 6.66 11.66
CA LEU A 249 12.50 8.02 12.16
C LEU A 249 12.19 8.22 13.64
N ILE A 250 11.86 7.16 14.38
CA ILE A 250 11.54 7.23 15.82
C ILE A 250 12.56 6.46 16.67
N PRO A 251 12.64 6.73 17.99
CA PRO A 251 13.54 6.02 18.89
C PRO A 251 13.30 4.50 18.94
N PRO A 252 14.36 3.66 19.02
CA PRO A 252 14.24 2.20 19.07
C PRO A 252 13.28 1.67 20.15
N ARG A 253 13.31 2.27 21.36
CA ARG A 253 12.40 1.87 22.46
C ARG A 253 10.92 2.14 22.15
N ASN A 254 10.63 3.11 21.29
CA ASN A 254 9.26 3.41 20.86
C ASN A 254 8.80 2.42 19.78
N ILE A 255 9.67 2.01 18.85
CA ILE A 255 9.38 0.91 17.90
C ILE A 255 8.96 -0.36 18.65
N VAL A 256 9.74 -0.75 19.66
CA VAL A 256 9.45 -1.95 20.49
C VAL A 256 8.08 -1.81 21.14
N ARG A 257 7.81 -0.69 21.81
CA ARG A 257 6.55 -0.44 22.51
C ARG A 257 5.33 -0.41 21.57
N GLN A 258 5.45 0.23 20.40
CA GLN A 258 4.40 0.27 19.38
C GLN A 258 4.01 -1.15 18.93
N ILE A 259 5.00 -2.02 18.74
CA ILE A 259 4.76 -3.42 18.35
C ILE A 259 4.15 -4.21 19.52
N GLU A 260 4.68 -4.07 20.73
CA GLU A 260 4.16 -4.77 21.91
C GLU A 260 2.69 -4.42 22.21
N TRP A 261 2.34 -3.13 22.16
CA TRP A 261 0.95 -2.69 22.32
C TRP A 261 0.06 -3.26 21.22
N HIS A 262 0.55 -3.31 19.98
CA HIS A 262 -0.22 -3.85 18.86
C HIS A 262 -0.45 -5.35 19.04
N ARG A 263 0.59 -6.12 19.39
CA ARG A 263 0.48 -7.57 19.65
C ARG A 263 -0.52 -7.87 20.75
N GLN A 264 -0.48 -7.10 21.84
CA GLN A 264 -1.43 -7.24 22.94
C GLN A 264 -2.86 -6.96 22.47
N LEU A 265 -3.08 -5.89 21.71
CA LEU A 265 -4.40 -5.56 21.16
C LEU A 265 -4.92 -6.65 20.22
N ILE A 266 -4.10 -7.20 19.33
CA ILE A 266 -4.51 -8.30 18.44
C ILE A 266 -4.93 -9.53 19.25
N ARG A 267 -4.19 -9.88 20.31
CA ARG A 267 -4.55 -10.96 21.24
C ARG A 267 -5.90 -10.71 21.89
N ASP A 268 -6.12 -9.51 22.42
CA ASP A 268 -7.34 -9.15 23.13
C ASP A 268 -8.56 -9.09 22.20
N GLN A 269 -8.38 -8.63 20.96
CA GLN A 269 -9.48 -8.44 20.02
C GLN A 269 -9.77 -9.68 19.19
N PHE A 270 -8.79 -10.51 18.84
CA PHE A 270 -8.98 -11.63 17.91
C PHE A 270 -8.65 -13.00 18.51
N GLY A 271 -8.11 -13.06 19.74
CA GLY A 271 -7.78 -14.32 20.41
C GLY A 271 -6.61 -15.07 19.79
N VAL A 272 -5.78 -14.40 18.99
CA VAL A 272 -4.60 -14.95 18.32
C VAL A 272 -3.39 -14.04 18.48
N GLU A 273 -2.20 -14.59 18.32
CA GLU A 273 -0.99 -13.77 18.23
C GLU A 273 -0.92 -13.07 16.88
N ALA A 274 -0.45 -11.82 16.87
CA ALA A 274 0.02 -11.22 15.63
C ALA A 274 1.22 -12.03 15.09
N SER A 275 1.28 -12.17 13.77
CA SER A 275 2.38 -12.79 13.04
C SER A 275 3.72 -12.15 13.42
N ARG A 276 4.80 -12.92 13.27
CA ARG A 276 6.18 -12.44 13.47
C ARG A 276 6.73 -11.74 12.23
N VAL A 277 5.92 -11.69 11.16
CA VAL A 277 6.17 -10.87 9.98
C VAL A 277 5.58 -9.47 10.21
N LEU A 278 6.44 -8.46 10.17
CA LEU A 278 6.07 -7.05 10.26
C LEU A 278 5.72 -6.51 8.88
N PHE A 279 4.57 -5.84 8.77
CA PHE A 279 4.36 -4.83 7.75
C PHE A 279 4.79 -3.48 8.37
N PRO A 280 5.93 -2.89 7.98
CA PRO A 280 6.27 -1.57 8.50
C PRO A 280 5.29 -0.56 7.89
N PRO A 281 4.74 0.39 8.67
CA PRO A 281 3.91 1.46 8.12
C PRO A 281 4.56 2.10 6.90
N GLU A 282 3.78 2.28 5.82
CA GLU A 282 4.25 2.81 4.52
C GLU A 282 5.28 1.91 3.80
N THR A 283 5.42 0.66 4.22
CA THR A 283 6.54 -0.21 3.85
C THR A 283 7.91 0.48 4.10
N ALA A 284 7.95 1.44 5.04
CA ALA A 284 9.13 2.24 5.34
C ALA A 284 10.14 1.40 6.12
N PHE A 285 11.20 0.97 5.43
CA PHE A 285 12.23 0.12 6.00
C PHE A 285 13.59 0.79 5.92
N HIS A 286 14.32 0.70 7.03
CA HIS A 286 15.74 1.01 7.09
C HIS A 286 16.40 -0.01 8.01
N VAL A 287 17.55 -0.54 7.59
CA VAL A 287 18.27 -1.60 8.34
C VAL A 287 18.61 -1.21 9.79
N ARG A 288 18.65 0.08 10.14
CA ARG A 288 18.84 0.57 11.52
C ARG A 288 17.75 0.12 12.50
N MET A 289 16.57 -0.24 11.99
CA MET A 289 15.46 -0.71 12.82
C MET A 289 15.65 -2.14 13.31
N ILE A 290 16.51 -2.94 12.65
CA ILE A 290 16.65 -4.38 12.89
C ILE A 290 16.84 -4.72 14.38
N PRO A 291 17.72 -4.05 15.16
CA PRO A 291 17.87 -4.34 16.58
C PRO A 291 16.56 -4.23 17.36
N ALA A 292 15.80 -3.15 17.14
CA ALA A 292 14.52 -2.91 17.79
C ALA A 292 13.46 -3.95 17.36
N LEU A 293 13.43 -4.29 16.07
CA LEU A 293 12.51 -5.33 15.56
C LEU A 293 12.77 -6.68 16.20
N LYS A 294 14.04 -7.09 16.31
CA LYS A 294 14.43 -8.34 16.99
C LYS A 294 14.05 -8.33 18.46
N GLN A 295 14.28 -7.20 19.15
CA GLN A 295 13.89 -7.04 20.55
C GLN A 295 12.37 -7.22 20.73
N ALA A 296 11.56 -6.74 19.78
CA ALA A 296 10.11 -6.89 19.78
C ALA A 296 9.62 -8.28 19.29
N GLY A 297 10.54 -9.22 19.01
CA GLY A 297 10.21 -10.59 18.57
C GLY A 297 9.86 -10.74 17.09
N ILE A 298 10.10 -9.73 16.25
CA ILE A 298 9.90 -9.81 14.80
C ILE A 298 10.99 -10.68 14.18
N GLU A 299 10.59 -11.55 13.24
CA GLU A 299 11.48 -12.47 12.53
C GLU A 299 11.64 -12.12 11.06
N ALA A 300 10.62 -11.49 10.46
CA ALA A 300 10.64 -11.04 9.08
C ALA A 300 9.99 -9.66 8.92
N VAL A 301 10.40 -8.90 7.91
CA VAL A 301 9.86 -7.58 7.59
C VAL A 301 9.56 -7.46 6.10
N ILE A 302 8.37 -6.95 5.76
CA ILE A 302 7.98 -6.67 4.38
C ILE A 302 8.66 -5.38 3.91
N TYR A 303 9.20 -5.36 2.69
CA TYR A 303 9.83 -4.18 2.10
C TYR A 303 9.45 -4.02 0.62
N ASP A 304 9.55 -2.81 0.07
CA ASP A 304 9.31 -2.55 -1.36
C ASP A 304 10.51 -3.05 -2.18
N SER A 305 10.24 -3.99 -3.08
CA SER A 305 11.23 -4.70 -3.90
C SER A 305 12.26 -3.82 -4.61
N ILE A 306 11.92 -2.57 -4.98
CA ILE A 306 12.85 -1.71 -5.74
C ILE A 306 14.14 -1.42 -4.96
N HIS A 307 14.04 -1.36 -3.63
CA HIS A 307 15.16 -1.02 -2.76
C HIS A 307 16.24 -2.10 -2.75
N ARG A 308 15.86 -3.34 -3.06
CA ARG A 308 16.79 -4.45 -3.27
C ARG A 308 17.45 -4.38 -4.65
N TYR A 309 16.73 -3.95 -5.67
CA TYR A 309 17.27 -3.77 -7.03
C TYR A 309 18.29 -2.64 -7.06
N ARG A 310 17.93 -1.49 -6.48
CA ARG A 310 18.75 -0.28 -6.41
C ARG A 310 20.05 -0.46 -5.64
N ALA A 311 20.08 -1.39 -4.69
CA ALA A 311 21.28 -1.78 -3.97
C ALA A 311 22.26 -2.67 -4.78
N CYS A 312 21.95 -3.05 -6.02
CA CYS A 312 22.87 -3.78 -6.91
C CYS A 312 23.85 -2.83 -7.60
N ARG A 313 25.12 -3.23 -7.72
CA ARG A 313 26.21 -2.45 -8.34
C ARG A 313 25.96 -2.05 -9.79
N ASP A 314 25.15 -2.81 -10.50
CA ASP A 314 24.84 -2.65 -11.92
C ASP A 314 23.40 -2.20 -12.16
N TYR A 315 22.70 -1.72 -11.12
CA TYR A 315 21.31 -1.30 -11.22
C TYR A 315 21.09 -0.37 -12.42
N PRO A 316 20.23 -0.74 -13.39
CA PRO A 316 20.04 0.02 -14.62
C PRO A 316 19.08 1.18 -14.38
N TYR A 317 19.55 2.21 -13.67
CA TYR A 317 18.77 3.41 -13.34
C TYR A 317 18.05 3.98 -14.58
N ALA A 318 16.73 4.11 -14.49
CA ALA A 318 15.89 4.48 -15.63
C ALA A 318 15.75 6.01 -15.81
N GLY A 319 16.46 6.81 -15.01
CA GLY A 319 16.36 8.26 -15.06
C GLY A 319 15.10 8.77 -14.35
N ILE A 320 14.60 9.92 -14.80
CA ILE A 320 13.50 10.63 -14.15
C ILE A 320 12.18 9.85 -14.11
N GLU A 321 11.96 8.92 -15.05
CA GLU A 321 10.74 8.08 -15.12
C GLU A 321 10.61 7.13 -13.92
N GLU A 322 11.71 6.83 -13.23
CA GLU A 322 11.69 6.06 -11.98
C GLU A 322 11.08 6.87 -10.81
N GLY A 323 11.08 8.21 -10.93
CA GLY A 323 10.60 9.14 -9.91
C GLY A 323 11.46 9.16 -8.63
N MET A 324 12.67 8.61 -8.69
CA MET A 324 13.66 8.64 -7.60
C MET A 324 14.99 9.15 -8.14
N LEU A 325 15.83 9.73 -7.27
CA LEU A 325 17.21 10.04 -7.61
C LEU A 325 17.98 8.74 -7.90
N PRO A 326 19.07 8.78 -8.69
CA PRO A 326 19.96 7.63 -8.79
C PRO A 326 20.42 7.21 -7.38
N PRO A 327 20.54 5.90 -7.11
CA PRO A 327 21.00 5.41 -5.81
C PRO A 327 22.33 6.07 -5.42
N ASN A 328 22.49 6.38 -4.13
CA ASN A 328 23.80 6.79 -3.65
C ASN A 328 24.78 5.60 -3.80
N PRO A 329 26.00 5.79 -4.33
CA PRO A 329 26.94 4.67 -4.51
C PRO A 329 27.24 3.85 -3.25
N ALA A 330 27.12 4.41 -2.04
CA ALA A 330 27.29 3.68 -0.78
C ALA A 330 26.15 2.66 -0.52
N GLU A 331 25.02 2.78 -1.21
CA GLU A 331 23.90 1.84 -1.15
C GLU A 331 24.08 0.67 -2.14
N GLN A 332 24.89 0.85 -3.19
CA GLN A 332 25.08 -0.11 -4.27
C GLN A 332 26.14 -1.18 -3.96
N ILE A 333 25.98 -1.93 -2.86
CA ILE A 333 27.01 -2.87 -2.40
C ILE A 333 26.76 -4.33 -2.82
N ASN A 334 25.54 -4.67 -3.26
CA ASN A 334 25.20 -6.03 -3.65
C ASN A 334 25.81 -6.43 -5.00
N PRO A 335 26.06 -7.74 -5.24
CA PRO A 335 26.54 -8.23 -6.52
C PRO A 335 25.64 -7.85 -7.71
N PRO A 336 26.22 -7.70 -8.92
CA PRO A 336 25.46 -7.55 -10.16
C PRO A 336 24.54 -8.73 -10.48
N VAL A 337 23.51 -8.48 -11.30
CA VAL A 337 22.58 -9.51 -11.83
C VAL A 337 22.37 -9.33 -13.34
N ASP A 338 22.06 -10.40 -14.07
CA ASP A 338 21.95 -10.34 -15.54
C ASP A 338 20.54 -10.60 -16.08
N ASP A 339 19.52 -10.61 -15.21
CA ASP A 339 18.14 -10.95 -15.55
C ASP A 339 17.16 -9.76 -15.55
N TRP A 340 17.68 -8.54 -15.67
CA TRP A 340 16.87 -7.31 -15.71
C TRP A 340 15.72 -7.38 -16.73
N LEU A 341 14.50 -7.18 -16.26
CA LEU A 341 13.24 -7.30 -16.99
C LEU A 341 12.48 -5.97 -16.98
N GLN A 342 12.16 -5.46 -18.17
CA GLN A 342 11.16 -4.40 -18.31
C GLN A 342 9.78 -5.06 -18.38
N LEU A 343 8.91 -4.76 -17.42
CA LEU A 343 7.53 -5.25 -17.45
C LEU A 343 6.70 -4.52 -18.51
N HIS A 344 5.78 -5.27 -19.11
CA HIS A 344 4.72 -4.78 -19.98
C HIS A 344 3.34 -5.11 -19.39
N ASN A 345 2.30 -4.42 -19.86
CA ASN A 345 0.91 -4.52 -19.37
C ASN A 345 0.68 -4.01 -17.93
N VAL A 346 1.69 -3.40 -17.33
CA VAL A 346 1.63 -2.61 -16.09
C VAL A 346 2.43 -1.34 -16.29
N TRP A 347 2.18 -0.31 -15.49
CA TRP A 347 3.08 0.83 -15.45
C TRP A 347 4.32 0.47 -14.62
N ALA A 348 5.50 0.46 -15.25
CA ALA A 348 6.77 0.18 -14.62
C ALA A 348 7.84 1.20 -15.05
N GLY A 349 8.14 2.15 -14.15
CA GLY A 349 9.10 3.23 -14.40
C GLY A 349 10.57 2.78 -14.46
N SER A 350 10.89 1.58 -13.96
CA SER A 350 12.21 0.96 -14.07
C SER A 350 12.11 -0.56 -14.27
N LYS A 351 13.26 -1.20 -14.54
CA LYS A 351 13.36 -2.66 -14.67
C LYS A 351 13.37 -3.34 -13.31
N ILE A 352 12.82 -4.55 -13.27
CA ILE A 352 12.89 -5.45 -12.11
C ILE A 352 13.91 -6.57 -12.35
N SER A 353 14.26 -7.33 -11.31
CA SER A 353 15.07 -8.55 -11.42
C SER A 353 14.31 -9.73 -10.79
N PRO A 354 13.79 -10.66 -11.61
CA PRO A 354 13.04 -11.82 -11.11
C PRO A 354 13.78 -12.74 -10.14
N SER A 355 15.10 -12.94 -10.31
CA SER A 355 15.90 -13.77 -9.40
C SER A 355 16.08 -13.17 -8.01
N LEU A 356 15.88 -11.86 -7.85
CA LEU A 356 15.93 -11.16 -6.57
C LEU A 356 14.58 -11.13 -5.85
N LEU A 357 13.50 -11.58 -6.49
CA LEU A 357 12.19 -11.72 -5.86
C LEU A 357 12.14 -12.98 -5.01
N ARG A 358 12.76 -12.94 -3.83
CA ARG A 358 12.66 -13.97 -2.80
C ARG A 358 12.99 -13.38 -1.42
N PRO A 359 12.51 -13.96 -0.32
CA PRO A 359 12.96 -13.61 1.00
C PRO A 359 14.47 -13.84 1.17
N GLU A 360 15.18 -12.87 1.73
CA GLU A 360 16.62 -12.93 1.98
C GLU A 360 16.92 -12.38 3.38
N TYR A 361 18.02 -12.80 4.01
CA TYR A 361 18.49 -12.13 5.22
C TYR A 361 19.09 -10.77 4.87
N VAL A 362 18.82 -9.77 5.70
CA VAL A 362 19.40 -8.43 5.60
C VAL A 362 20.15 -8.08 6.87
N ALA A 363 21.25 -7.34 6.76
CA ALA A 363 22.15 -7.07 7.88
C ALA A 363 22.33 -5.57 8.17
N TYR A 364 22.41 -5.24 9.46
CA TYR A 364 22.83 -3.94 9.97
C TYR A 364 24.00 -4.13 10.93
N GLU A 365 25.10 -3.44 10.66
CA GLU A 365 26.19 -3.28 11.63
C GLU A 365 25.97 -1.97 12.39
N ASP A 366 25.92 -2.05 13.71
CA ASP A 366 25.74 -0.87 14.56
C ASP A 366 27.08 -0.14 14.85
N PRO A 367 27.06 1.04 15.49
CA PRO A 367 28.29 1.78 15.78
C PRO A 367 29.33 1.01 16.62
N THR A 368 28.92 -0.02 17.38
CA THR A 368 29.82 -0.86 18.18
C THR A 368 30.47 -1.99 17.37
N GLY A 369 29.96 -2.24 16.16
CA GLY A 369 30.40 -3.33 15.28
C GLY A 369 29.56 -4.61 15.43
N GLU A 370 28.48 -4.60 16.22
CA GLU A 370 27.58 -5.75 16.31
C GLU A 370 26.70 -5.82 15.06
N VAL A 371 26.60 -7.03 14.48
CA VAL A 371 25.80 -7.30 13.29
C VAL A 371 24.47 -7.91 13.66
N HIS A 372 23.39 -7.23 13.26
CA HIS A 372 22.00 -7.63 13.46
C HIS A 372 21.41 -8.08 12.13
N LYS A 373 20.71 -9.22 12.10
CA LYS A 373 20.06 -9.77 10.91
C LYS A 373 18.57 -10.00 11.09
N ILE A 374 17.78 -9.79 10.03
CA ILE A 374 16.35 -10.14 9.94
C ILE A 374 16.05 -10.67 8.53
N ILE A 375 14.97 -11.44 8.36
CA ILE A 375 14.49 -11.81 7.02
C ILE A 375 13.75 -10.62 6.43
N ALA A 376 14.04 -10.25 5.18
CA ALA A 376 13.29 -9.27 4.42
C ALA A 376 12.46 -9.99 3.35
N VAL A 377 11.17 -9.66 3.26
CA VAL A 377 10.20 -10.27 2.34
C VAL A 377 9.83 -9.25 1.27
N PRO A 378 10.12 -9.51 -0.02
CA PRO A 378 9.87 -8.54 -1.08
C PRO A 378 8.38 -8.39 -1.34
N ALA A 379 7.92 -7.15 -1.34
CA ALA A 379 6.63 -6.75 -1.87
C ALA A 379 6.88 -6.11 -3.24
N GLU A 380 6.38 -6.74 -4.30
CA GLU A 380 6.71 -6.29 -5.65
C GLU A 380 5.97 -4.97 -5.95
N ARG A 381 6.73 -3.96 -6.40
CA ARG A 381 6.26 -2.59 -6.58
C ARG A 381 5.21 -2.48 -7.67
N TYR A 382 5.53 -2.86 -8.90
CA TYR A 382 4.75 -2.49 -10.08
C TYR A 382 3.53 -3.38 -10.30
N ILE A 383 3.72 -4.69 -10.19
CA ILE A 383 2.69 -5.73 -10.15
C ILE A 383 1.78 -5.49 -8.93
N GLY A 384 2.34 -5.22 -7.75
CA GLY A 384 1.57 -4.91 -6.54
C GLY A 384 0.70 -3.66 -6.71
N ASN A 385 1.24 -2.59 -7.30
CA ASN A 385 0.47 -1.37 -7.58
C ASN A 385 -0.65 -1.58 -8.59
N GLU A 386 -0.43 -2.39 -9.63
CA GLU A 386 -1.51 -2.69 -10.59
C GLU A 386 -2.57 -3.59 -9.96
N ASP A 387 -2.18 -4.56 -9.14
CA ASP A 387 -3.10 -5.34 -8.32
C ASP A 387 -3.94 -4.44 -7.40
N ALA A 388 -3.32 -3.45 -6.76
CA ALA A 388 -3.99 -2.49 -5.90
C ALA A 388 -5.12 -1.70 -6.59
N ARG A 389 -5.14 -1.62 -7.92
CA ARG A 389 -6.21 -0.92 -8.66
C ARG A 389 -7.50 -1.72 -8.80
N GLY A 390 -7.46 -3.03 -8.57
CA GLY A 390 -8.67 -3.86 -8.69
C GLY A 390 -8.44 -5.36 -8.84
N GLY A 391 -7.28 -5.89 -8.48
CA GLY A 391 -6.96 -7.31 -8.60
C GLY A 391 -7.05 -7.77 -10.05
N PHE A 392 -7.63 -8.94 -10.27
CA PHE A 392 -7.87 -9.50 -11.61
C PHE A 392 -8.69 -8.58 -12.55
N GLY A 393 -9.38 -7.57 -12.02
CA GLY A 393 -10.07 -6.56 -12.82
C GLY A 393 -9.15 -5.49 -13.42
N ALA A 394 -7.91 -5.39 -12.95
CA ALA A 394 -6.90 -4.42 -13.39
C ALA A 394 -5.60 -5.10 -13.81
N LEU A 395 -5.03 -5.93 -12.93
CA LEU A 395 -3.82 -6.70 -13.20
C LEU A 395 -4.13 -7.89 -14.11
N GLN A 396 -3.49 -7.92 -15.27
CA GLN A 396 -3.45 -9.06 -16.19
C GLN A 396 -2.53 -10.15 -15.63
N TYR A 397 -2.97 -10.83 -14.57
CA TYR A 397 -2.18 -11.80 -13.80
C TYR A 397 -1.42 -12.82 -14.68
N PRO A 398 -2.08 -13.56 -15.61
CA PRO A 398 -1.39 -14.56 -16.43
C PRO A 398 -0.26 -13.98 -17.29
N GLU A 399 -0.49 -12.82 -17.89
CA GLU A 399 0.46 -12.16 -18.79
C GLU A 399 1.61 -11.48 -18.04
N VAL A 400 1.32 -10.86 -16.89
CA VAL A 400 2.32 -10.11 -16.13
C VAL A 400 3.21 -11.05 -15.31
N LEU A 401 2.63 -11.99 -14.57
CA LEU A 401 3.42 -13.00 -13.85
C LEU A 401 4.07 -13.99 -14.83
N GLY A 402 3.48 -14.19 -16.02
CA GLY A 402 4.08 -14.92 -17.14
C GLY A 402 5.45 -14.36 -17.54
N GLN A 403 5.59 -13.03 -17.62
CA GLN A 403 6.88 -12.39 -17.94
C GLN A 403 7.96 -12.70 -16.90
N VAL A 404 7.59 -12.71 -15.61
CA VAL A 404 8.51 -13.06 -14.51
C VAL A 404 8.97 -14.52 -14.66
N TYR A 405 8.01 -15.44 -14.84
CA TYR A 405 8.28 -16.87 -15.07
C TYR A 405 9.20 -17.10 -16.27
N GLU A 406 8.85 -16.53 -17.43
CA GLU A 406 9.60 -16.68 -18.68
C GLU A 406 11.02 -16.17 -18.56
N GLN A 407 11.22 -15.05 -17.86
CA GLN A 407 12.54 -14.49 -17.64
C GLN A 407 13.40 -15.42 -16.76
N ILE A 408 12.85 -15.98 -15.69
CA ILE A 408 13.54 -16.96 -14.83
C ILE A 408 13.95 -18.21 -15.61
N VAL A 409 13.05 -18.74 -16.44
CA VAL A 409 13.33 -19.90 -17.31
C VAL A 409 14.42 -19.57 -18.31
N LYS A 410 14.33 -18.39 -18.95
CA LYS A 410 15.27 -17.94 -19.98
C LYS A 410 16.69 -17.74 -19.44
N THR A 411 16.84 -17.19 -18.23
CA THR A 411 18.15 -16.93 -17.62
C THR A 411 18.71 -18.16 -16.89
N GLY A 412 17.85 -19.14 -16.58
CA GLY A 412 18.25 -20.32 -15.80
C GLY A 412 18.49 -20.01 -14.32
N HIS A 413 17.92 -18.91 -13.80
CA HIS A 413 18.08 -18.46 -12.42
C HIS A 413 17.13 -19.13 -11.42
N PHE A 414 16.38 -20.14 -11.84
CA PHE A 414 15.49 -20.83 -10.92
C PHE A 414 16.29 -21.57 -9.84
N ASP A 415 16.09 -21.16 -8.58
CA ASP A 415 16.62 -21.83 -7.40
C ASP A 415 15.50 -22.63 -6.72
N PRO A 416 15.49 -23.97 -6.77
CA PRO A 416 14.45 -24.77 -6.14
C PRO A 416 14.47 -24.74 -4.60
N GLN A 417 15.57 -24.31 -3.97
CA GLN A 417 15.65 -24.15 -2.51
C GLN A 417 15.07 -22.80 -2.07
N HIS A 418 15.10 -21.80 -2.94
CA HIS A 418 14.59 -20.45 -2.70
C HIS A 418 13.83 -19.94 -3.95
N PRO A 419 12.72 -20.60 -4.34
CA PRO A 419 12.02 -20.26 -5.56
C PRO A 419 11.45 -18.84 -5.47
N PRO A 420 11.21 -18.16 -6.61
CA PRO A 420 10.74 -16.78 -6.60
C PRO A 420 9.45 -16.61 -5.79
N PHE A 421 9.44 -15.60 -4.92
CA PHE A 421 8.30 -15.20 -4.11
C PHE A 421 8.24 -13.69 -3.92
N PHE A 422 7.04 -13.13 -4.02
CA PHE A 422 6.78 -11.73 -3.72
C PHE A 422 5.34 -11.48 -3.25
N LEU A 423 5.15 -10.40 -2.52
CA LEU A 423 3.84 -9.95 -2.07
C LEU A 423 3.24 -8.91 -3.01
N LEU A 424 1.95 -9.09 -3.31
CA LEU A 424 1.08 -8.03 -3.81
C LEU A 424 0.46 -7.35 -2.60
N HIS A 425 0.94 -6.16 -2.28
CA HIS A 425 0.53 -5.39 -1.12
C HIS A 425 -0.20 -4.12 -1.54
N SER A 426 -1.25 -3.77 -0.81
CA SER A 426 -1.99 -2.53 -1.04
C SER A 426 -2.71 -2.08 0.23
N ASP A 427 -3.12 -0.81 0.24
CA ASP A 427 -4.23 -0.38 1.09
C ASP A 427 -5.46 -1.24 0.78
N GLY A 428 -6.08 -1.75 1.83
CA GLY A 428 -7.26 -2.61 1.77
C GLY A 428 -8.58 -1.86 1.91
N ASP A 429 -8.52 -0.56 2.20
CA ASP A 429 -9.64 0.34 2.46
C ASP A 429 -9.69 1.58 1.54
N ASN A 430 -8.79 1.63 0.55
CA ASN A 430 -8.76 2.64 -0.51
C ASN A 430 -9.43 2.18 -1.82
N HIS A 431 -9.65 3.09 -2.76
CA HIS A 431 -10.30 2.76 -4.04
C HIS A 431 -9.51 1.71 -4.83
N GLY A 432 -10.21 0.79 -5.51
CA GLY A 432 -9.58 -0.36 -6.18
C GLY A 432 -9.38 -1.52 -5.20
N GLY A 433 -8.28 -1.51 -4.45
CA GLY A 433 -7.88 -2.55 -3.50
C GLY A 433 -8.83 -2.73 -2.31
N GLY A 434 -9.67 -1.73 -2.04
CA GLY A 434 -10.77 -1.74 -1.09
C GLY A 434 -12.16 -1.86 -1.72
N ALA A 435 -12.28 -2.13 -3.02
CA ALA A 435 -13.58 -2.36 -3.63
C ALA A 435 -14.09 -3.76 -3.33
N ASP A 436 -15.41 -3.91 -3.15
CA ASP A 436 -16.09 -5.21 -3.02
C ASP A 436 -15.69 -6.19 -4.14
N SER A 437 -15.60 -5.68 -5.38
CA SER A 437 -15.23 -6.48 -6.55
C SER A 437 -13.83 -7.10 -6.45
N TYR A 438 -12.87 -6.45 -5.76
CA TYR A 438 -11.54 -7.01 -5.53
C TYR A 438 -11.65 -8.33 -4.74
N TYR A 439 -12.30 -8.27 -3.58
CA TYR A 439 -12.38 -9.40 -2.66
C TYR A 439 -13.41 -10.45 -3.09
N GLY A 440 -14.42 -10.04 -3.85
CA GLY A 440 -15.45 -10.91 -4.42
C GLY A 440 -15.05 -11.44 -5.79
N HIS A 441 -15.60 -10.84 -6.85
CA HIS A 441 -15.48 -11.33 -8.22
C HIS A 441 -14.03 -11.55 -8.68
N ASN A 442 -13.13 -10.59 -8.44
CA ASN A 442 -11.77 -10.63 -8.97
C ASN A 442 -10.91 -11.67 -8.24
N THR A 443 -11.08 -11.82 -6.92
CA THR A 443 -10.50 -12.95 -6.18
C THR A 443 -10.97 -14.29 -6.74
N GLY A 444 -12.26 -14.42 -7.06
CA GLY A 444 -12.79 -15.63 -7.68
C GLY A 444 -12.21 -15.93 -9.06
N GLN A 445 -11.88 -14.90 -9.86
CA GLN A 445 -11.15 -15.09 -11.12
C GLN A 445 -9.72 -15.57 -10.90
N MET A 446 -9.01 -14.99 -9.93
CA MET A 446 -7.66 -15.42 -9.56
C MET A 446 -7.64 -16.89 -9.15
N VAL A 447 -8.57 -17.32 -8.29
CA VAL A 447 -8.71 -18.72 -7.88
C VAL A 447 -8.91 -19.64 -9.09
N ARG A 448 -9.81 -19.27 -10.02
CA ARG A 448 -10.04 -20.05 -11.24
C ARG A 448 -8.80 -20.15 -12.14
N TRP A 449 -8.03 -19.06 -12.24
CA TRP A 449 -6.79 -19.05 -13.01
C TRP A 449 -5.73 -19.97 -12.38
N LEU A 450 -5.54 -19.91 -11.07
CA LEU A 450 -4.58 -20.76 -10.35
C LEU A 450 -4.91 -22.26 -10.45
N GLN A 451 -6.18 -22.62 -10.61
CA GLN A 451 -6.59 -24.01 -10.88
C GLN A 451 -6.21 -24.51 -12.28
N GLN A 452 -5.88 -23.59 -13.20
CA GLN A 452 -5.62 -23.90 -14.62
C GLN A 452 -4.15 -23.70 -15.01
N ASP A 453 -3.40 -22.90 -14.26
CA ASP A 453 -2.01 -22.54 -14.58
C ASP A 453 -1.05 -23.01 -13.47
N PRO A 454 -0.40 -24.18 -13.62
CA PRO A 454 0.44 -24.76 -12.57
C PRO A 454 1.77 -24.03 -12.37
N ARG A 455 2.08 -23.02 -13.21
CA ARG A 455 3.30 -22.21 -13.09
C ARG A 455 3.27 -21.30 -11.86
N PHE A 456 2.08 -21.02 -11.30
CA PHE A 456 1.88 -20.05 -10.24
C PHE A 456 1.22 -20.66 -9.02
N GLU A 457 1.59 -20.18 -7.84
CA GLU A 457 0.96 -20.61 -6.59
C GLU A 457 0.79 -19.43 -5.63
N LEU A 458 -0.45 -19.25 -5.18
CA LEU A 458 -0.74 -18.36 -4.06
C LEU A 458 -0.35 -19.07 -2.75
N THR A 459 0.54 -18.45 -1.98
CA THR A 459 1.01 -18.97 -0.70
C THR A 459 1.09 -17.87 0.37
N THR A 460 0.97 -18.25 1.64
CA THR A 460 1.25 -17.33 2.76
C THR A 460 2.76 -17.14 2.94
N ILE A 461 3.15 -16.06 3.61
CA ILE A 461 4.56 -15.81 3.93
C ILE A 461 5.08 -16.93 4.83
N GLU A 462 4.27 -17.36 5.80
CA GLU A 462 4.61 -18.43 6.73
C GLU A 462 4.78 -19.78 6.03
N ASP A 463 3.87 -20.17 5.11
CA ASP A 463 4.02 -21.40 4.32
C ASP A 463 5.25 -21.34 3.40
N TYR A 464 5.53 -20.18 2.82
CA TYR A 464 6.73 -20.00 2.01
C TYR A 464 7.99 -20.16 2.86
N LEU A 465 8.12 -19.44 3.98
CA LEU A 465 9.32 -19.48 4.84
C LEU A 465 9.51 -20.85 5.51
N GLN A 466 8.43 -21.59 5.77
CA GLN A 466 8.51 -22.96 6.27
C GLN A 466 9.07 -23.94 5.23
N GLN A 467 8.73 -23.76 3.96
CA GLN A 467 9.18 -24.63 2.87
C GLN A 467 10.56 -24.23 2.33
N PHE A 468 10.82 -22.92 2.26
CA PHE A 468 11.96 -22.31 1.59
C PHE A 468 12.63 -21.25 2.48
N PRO A 469 13.11 -21.62 3.68
CA PRO A 469 13.77 -20.66 4.57
C PRO A 469 15.05 -20.13 3.91
N PRO A 470 15.34 -18.81 3.98
CA PRO A 470 16.58 -18.26 3.44
C PRO A 470 17.81 -18.75 4.21
N ASP A 471 18.97 -18.78 3.54
CA ASP A 471 20.24 -19.17 4.17
C ASP A 471 20.74 -18.11 5.17
N PRO A 472 20.82 -18.41 6.49
CA PRO A 472 21.28 -17.47 7.51
C PRO A 472 22.77 -17.11 7.42
N ALA A 473 23.58 -17.89 6.68
CA ALA A 473 24.96 -17.56 6.41
C ALA A 473 25.08 -16.39 5.42
N GLN A 474 24.06 -16.20 4.58
CA GLN A 474 24.01 -15.12 3.60
C GLN A 474 23.29 -13.91 4.21
N ALA A 475 23.67 -12.71 3.77
CA ALA A 475 22.92 -11.50 4.02
C ALA A 475 23.22 -10.49 2.93
N ILE A 476 22.21 -9.75 2.53
CA ILE A 476 22.29 -8.69 1.55
C ILE A 476 22.04 -7.33 2.21
N HIS A 477 22.22 -6.28 1.42
CA HIS A 477 21.84 -4.92 1.78
C HIS A 477 20.58 -4.48 1.06
N ILE A 478 19.73 -3.70 1.71
CA ILE A 478 18.56 -3.05 1.10
C ILE A 478 18.71 -1.56 1.32
N GLU A 479 18.58 -0.77 0.25
CA GLU A 479 18.53 0.69 0.34
C GLU A 479 17.36 1.09 1.25
N PRO A 480 17.51 2.08 2.14
CA PRO A 480 16.37 2.58 2.88
C PRO A 480 15.28 3.12 1.96
N GLY A 481 14.02 3.09 2.41
CA GLY A 481 12.94 3.81 1.73
C GLY A 481 11.57 3.23 2.03
N SER A 482 10.56 3.86 1.44
CA SER A 482 9.15 3.48 1.58
C SER A 482 8.56 2.92 0.27
N TRP A 483 7.28 2.52 0.28
CA TRP A 483 6.59 2.12 -0.94
C TRP A 483 6.24 3.30 -1.85
N SER A 484 5.93 2.99 -3.10
CA SER A 484 5.58 4.02 -4.09
C SER A 484 4.36 4.86 -3.71
N GLY A 485 3.44 4.31 -2.93
CA GLY A 485 2.20 4.98 -2.51
C GLY A 485 2.41 6.15 -1.53
N ALA A 486 3.56 6.21 -0.85
CA ALA A 486 3.84 7.25 0.15
C ALA A 486 4.73 8.37 -0.39
N ASP A 487 5.98 8.05 -0.75
CA ASP A 487 6.99 9.04 -1.19
C ASP A 487 7.74 8.64 -2.46
N ASN A 488 7.19 7.67 -3.19
CA ASN A 488 7.82 7.02 -4.33
C ASN A 488 9.07 6.16 -3.99
N GLY A 489 9.47 6.09 -2.71
CA GLY A 489 10.64 5.34 -2.22
C GLY A 489 11.87 6.19 -1.95
N ASP A 490 11.72 7.45 -1.51
CA ASP A 490 12.87 8.29 -1.19
C ASP A 490 13.71 7.68 -0.04
N PRO A 491 15.03 7.45 -0.22
CA PRO A 491 15.84 6.80 0.81
C PRO A 491 16.04 7.59 2.10
N GLN A 492 15.74 8.88 2.10
CA GLN A 492 15.82 9.73 3.28
C GLN A 492 14.45 10.08 3.86
N PHE A 493 13.36 9.51 3.31
CA PHE A 493 11.98 9.75 3.75
C PHE A 493 11.59 11.24 3.66
N MET A 494 12.11 11.96 2.67
CA MET A 494 12.00 13.42 2.56
C MET A 494 10.57 13.94 2.36
N LYS A 495 9.63 13.08 1.95
CA LYS A 495 8.19 13.40 1.93
C LYS A 495 7.70 13.84 3.31
N TRP A 496 8.21 13.21 4.38
CA TRP A 496 7.87 13.55 5.76
C TRP A 496 8.71 14.69 6.32
N PHE A 497 9.56 15.34 5.51
CA PHE A 497 10.31 16.55 5.87
C PHE A 497 9.85 17.79 5.11
N SER A 498 9.11 17.62 3.99
CA SER A 498 8.46 18.62 3.14
C SER A 498 8.97 20.06 3.23
N ARG A 499 9.44 20.65 2.11
CA ARG A 499 10.06 22.00 2.10
C ARG A 499 11.32 22.09 2.97
N TYR A 500 12.02 20.97 3.16
CA TYR A 500 13.29 20.89 3.92
C TYR A 500 14.40 21.77 3.33
N ASP A 501 14.27 22.14 2.06
CA ASP A 501 15.16 23.03 1.31
C ASP A 501 14.78 24.52 1.43
N GLN A 502 13.69 24.84 2.14
CA GLN A 502 13.24 26.21 2.40
C GLN A 502 13.70 26.70 3.77
N ALA A 503 13.54 28.00 4.03
CA ALA A 503 13.88 28.59 5.33
C ALA A 503 13.05 28.03 6.50
N TYR A 504 11.89 27.45 6.20
CA TYR A 504 11.01 26.82 7.17
C TYR A 504 10.24 25.66 6.52
N SER A 505 10.18 24.56 7.26
CA SER A 505 9.36 23.38 6.99
C SER A 505 8.48 23.09 8.19
N GLN A 506 7.18 22.94 7.96
CA GLN A 506 6.17 22.51 8.94
C GLN A 506 6.46 21.10 9.46
N ASP A 507 6.87 20.23 8.56
CA ASP A 507 7.16 18.84 8.84
C ASP A 507 8.40 18.68 9.73
N LEU A 508 9.46 19.44 9.43
CA LEU A 508 10.65 19.55 10.28
C LEU A 508 10.35 20.24 11.62
N ASN A 509 9.42 21.20 11.68
CA ASN A 509 8.91 21.72 12.96
C ASN A 509 8.33 20.57 13.77
N SER A 510 7.46 19.75 13.18
CA SER A 510 6.85 18.62 13.89
C SER A 510 7.89 17.64 14.41
N TRP A 511 8.92 17.30 13.62
CA TRP A 511 10.01 16.43 14.08
C TRP A 511 10.84 17.03 15.20
N ALA A 512 11.17 18.32 15.15
CA ALA A 512 11.90 19.00 16.21
C ALA A 512 11.10 19.03 17.54
N VAL A 513 9.79 19.27 17.46
CA VAL A 513 8.89 19.26 18.62
C VAL A 513 8.74 17.84 19.18
N LEU A 514 8.56 16.84 18.31
CA LEU A 514 8.45 15.44 18.71
C LEU A 514 9.74 14.93 19.35
N THR A 515 10.90 15.30 18.83
CA THR A 515 12.21 14.94 19.41
C THR A 515 12.35 15.45 20.85
N ALA A 516 11.95 16.69 21.11
CA ALA A 516 11.93 17.25 22.47
C ALA A 516 10.90 16.56 23.37
N PHE A 517 9.71 16.24 22.83
CA PHE A 517 8.67 15.55 23.59
C PHE A 517 9.06 14.11 23.94
N GLN A 518 9.71 13.39 23.02
CA GLN A 518 10.25 12.05 23.26
C GLN A 518 11.27 12.07 24.39
N ASN A 519 12.22 13.01 24.38
CA ASN A 519 13.17 13.17 25.47
C ASN A 519 12.47 13.41 26.81
N LEU A 520 11.50 14.32 26.90
CA LEU A 520 10.72 14.54 28.13
C LEU A 520 10.10 13.25 28.67
N VAL A 521 9.40 12.50 27.82
CA VAL A 521 8.68 11.29 28.23
C VAL A 521 9.66 10.21 28.66
N HIS A 522 10.74 9.99 27.91
CA HIS A 522 11.78 9.01 28.25
C HIS A 522 12.49 9.39 29.55
N THR A 523 12.81 10.67 29.74
CA THR A 523 13.46 11.15 30.96
C THR A 523 12.58 10.97 32.18
N VAL A 524 11.27 11.28 32.10
CA VAL A 524 10.36 11.01 33.21
C VAL A 524 10.17 9.52 33.44
N GLU A 525 10.11 8.71 32.38
CA GLU A 525 9.98 7.25 32.49
C GLU A 525 11.16 6.60 33.21
N ASP A 526 12.39 6.98 32.86
CA ASP A 526 13.59 6.35 33.41
C ASP A 526 13.92 6.81 34.84
N ASN A 527 13.41 7.99 35.26
CA ASN A 527 13.63 8.53 36.60
C ASN A 527 12.44 8.32 37.55
N PHE A 528 11.20 8.44 37.05
CA PHE A 528 9.95 8.34 37.81
C PHE A 528 8.92 7.44 37.09
N PRO A 529 9.20 6.12 36.97
CA PRO A 529 8.35 5.20 36.22
C PRO A 529 6.91 5.09 36.75
N ASP A 530 6.70 5.37 38.04
CA ASP A 530 5.38 5.35 38.69
C ASP A 530 4.67 6.72 38.67
N TYR A 531 5.18 7.71 37.93
CA TYR A 531 4.57 9.04 37.89
C TYR A 531 3.14 8.97 37.33
N PRO A 532 2.11 9.45 38.05
CA PRO A 532 0.71 9.16 37.70
C PRO A 532 0.26 9.55 36.30
N ALA A 533 0.84 10.62 35.72
CA ALA A 533 0.48 11.11 34.38
C ALA A 533 1.33 10.50 33.25
N LEU A 534 2.32 9.68 33.57
CA LEU A 534 3.24 9.09 32.60
C LEU A 534 2.54 8.18 31.58
N PRO A 535 1.61 7.28 31.95
CA PRO A 535 0.95 6.41 30.97
C PRO A 535 0.19 7.20 29.89
N GLN A 536 -0.48 8.30 30.27
CA GLN A 536 -1.17 9.14 29.29
C GLN A 536 -0.18 9.93 28.42
N ALA A 537 0.95 10.37 28.98
CA ALA A 537 1.98 11.05 28.21
C ALA A 537 2.69 10.11 27.22
N ILE A 538 2.97 8.87 27.60
CA ILE A 538 3.46 7.82 26.69
C ILE A 538 2.48 7.62 25.53
N ARG A 539 1.18 7.47 25.83
CA ARG A 539 0.16 7.33 24.78
C ARG A 539 0.15 8.53 23.84
N LEU A 540 0.19 9.75 24.37
CA LEU A 540 0.25 10.98 23.55
C LEU A 540 1.48 11.00 22.65
N MET A 541 2.66 10.67 23.18
CA MET A 541 3.91 10.59 22.41
C MET A 541 3.79 9.57 21.27
N LEU A 542 3.33 8.35 21.56
CA LEU A 542 3.21 7.31 20.54
C LEU A 542 2.15 7.63 19.49
N THR A 543 1.05 8.32 19.85
CA THR A 543 0.09 8.84 18.87
C THR A 543 0.72 9.91 17.99
N ALA A 544 1.52 10.82 18.57
CA ALA A 544 2.20 11.90 17.84
C ALA A 544 3.26 11.41 16.83
N GLU A 545 3.67 10.14 16.92
CA GLU A 545 4.60 9.51 15.97
C GLU A 545 3.93 9.04 14.67
N THR A 546 2.60 9.10 14.56
CA THR A 546 1.87 8.59 13.39
C THR A 546 2.30 9.29 12.08
N SER A 547 2.67 8.54 11.06
CA SER A 547 3.16 9.08 9.78
C SER A 547 2.13 10.00 9.09
N CYS A 548 0.85 9.85 9.41
CA CYS A 548 -0.25 10.58 8.79
C CYS A 548 -0.21 12.09 9.01
N TYR A 549 0.36 12.57 10.12
CA TYR A 549 0.39 13.99 10.45
C TYR A 549 1.29 14.83 9.53
N TRP A 550 2.15 14.18 8.76
CA TRP A 550 3.03 14.81 7.77
C TRP A 550 2.53 14.64 6.33
N TYR A 551 1.52 13.79 6.10
CA TYR A 551 1.11 13.45 4.73
C TYR A 551 0.49 14.65 4.00
N TRP A 552 -0.22 15.51 4.74
CA TRP A 552 -0.99 16.66 4.24
C TRP A 552 -0.33 18.02 4.57
N THR A 553 0.95 18.19 4.25
CA THR A 553 1.72 19.41 4.59
C THR A 553 1.01 20.71 4.19
N GLY A 554 1.03 21.69 5.09
CA GLY A 554 0.53 23.04 4.84
C GLY A 554 -0.96 23.21 5.14
N GLN A 555 -1.55 22.23 5.83
CA GLN A 555 -2.89 22.34 6.41
C GLN A 555 -2.76 22.49 7.92
N ASP A 556 -3.20 23.63 8.45
CA ASP A 556 -3.06 23.99 9.88
C ASP A 556 -3.53 22.88 10.83
N VAL A 557 -4.59 22.16 10.46
CA VAL A 557 -5.15 21.06 11.26
C VAL A 557 -4.18 19.90 11.40
N TRP A 558 -3.44 19.53 10.34
CA TRP A 558 -2.51 18.40 10.36
C TRP A 558 -1.15 18.81 10.90
N ASP A 559 -0.64 19.96 10.46
CA ASP A 559 0.65 20.49 10.89
C ASP A 559 0.69 20.74 12.42
N GLY A 560 -0.47 21.04 13.04
CA GLY A 560 -0.59 21.27 14.48
C GLY A 560 -0.63 20.02 15.38
N GLN A 561 -0.94 18.83 14.84
CA GLN A 561 -1.29 17.64 15.66
C GLN A 561 -0.18 17.22 16.63
N VAL A 562 1.06 17.16 16.15
CA VAL A 562 2.23 16.79 16.96
C VAL A 562 2.45 17.82 18.07
N THR A 563 2.25 19.09 17.75
CA THR A 563 2.44 20.20 18.71
C THR A 563 1.37 20.19 19.79
N GLU A 564 0.12 19.92 19.45
CA GLU A 564 -0.97 19.79 20.42
C GLU A 564 -0.70 18.66 21.42
N ALA A 565 -0.29 17.48 20.93
CA ALA A 565 0.06 16.34 21.77
C ALA A 565 1.26 16.65 22.68
N ALA A 566 2.32 17.24 22.12
CA ALA A 566 3.52 17.62 22.86
C ALA A 566 3.22 18.64 23.96
N ASN A 567 2.50 19.72 23.63
CA ASN A 567 2.13 20.75 24.61
C ASN A 567 1.31 20.17 25.77
N LEU A 568 0.36 19.27 25.49
CA LEU A 568 -0.40 18.59 26.54
C LEU A 568 0.49 17.67 27.38
N GLY A 569 1.45 16.97 26.76
CA GLY A 569 2.46 16.17 27.45
C GLY A 569 3.31 17.01 28.40
N TRP A 570 3.85 18.14 27.91
CA TRP A 570 4.62 19.10 28.71
C TRP A 570 3.81 19.66 29.89
N GLN A 571 2.54 19.97 29.69
CA GLN A 571 1.66 20.42 30.77
C GLN A 571 1.51 19.36 31.87
N ARG A 572 1.41 18.08 31.49
CA ARG A 572 1.21 16.95 32.42
C ARG A 572 2.48 16.53 33.15
N LEU A 573 3.63 16.61 32.48
CA LEU A 573 4.91 16.13 32.98
C LEU A 573 5.83 17.25 33.49
N GLY A 574 5.48 18.52 33.30
CA GLY A 574 6.37 19.64 33.58
C GLY A 574 6.82 19.76 35.04
N SER A 575 6.02 19.30 36.02
CA SER A 575 6.48 19.20 37.42
C SER A 575 7.54 18.12 37.60
N ALA A 576 7.30 16.91 37.08
CA ALA A 576 8.28 15.83 37.12
C ALA A 576 9.60 16.24 36.46
N ALA A 577 9.55 16.87 35.29
CA ALA A 577 10.74 17.35 34.58
C ALA A 577 11.58 18.32 35.42
N ARG A 578 10.94 19.24 36.15
CA ARG A 578 11.65 20.18 37.05
C ARG A 578 12.30 19.48 38.23
N ASP A 579 11.67 18.43 38.76
CA ASP A 579 12.19 17.67 39.90
C ASP A 579 13.38 16.77 39.50
N ILE A 580 13.52 16.41 38.22
CA ILE A 580 14.62 15.58 37.69
C ILE A 580 15.92 16.36 37.52
N ALA A 581 15.88 17.69 37.36
CA ALA A 581 16.99 18.54 36.90
C ALA A 581 18.33 18.47 37.71
N GLY A 582 18.40 17.68 38.79
CA GLY A 582 19.64 17.39 39.52
C GLY A 582 20.14 15.94 39.46
N ASN A 583 19.40 15.01 38.83
CA ASN A 583 19.70 13.57 38.80
C ASN A 583 19.13 12.92 37.52
N ASP A 584 19.35 13.54 36.36
CA ASP A 584 18.95 12.94 35.09
C ASP A 584 19.81 11.73 34.73
N ARG A 585 19.17 10.64 34.31
CA ARG A 585 19.76 9.35 33.93
C ARG A 585 19.52 9.00 32.46
N THR A 586 18.81 9.86 31.74
CA THR A 586 18.44 9.64 30.35
C THR A 586 19.37 10.46 29.48
N GLY A 587 19.95 9.85 28.46
CA GLY A 587 20.77 10.59 27.51
C GLY A 587 19.94 11.43 26.54
N PRO A 588 20.59 12.32 25.77
CA PRO A 588 19.93 13.12 24.75
C PRO A 588 19.13 12.28 23.76
N THR A 589 17.98 12.77 23.30
CA THR A 589 17.28 12.17 22.15
C THR A 589 17.84 12.75 20.86
N ILE A 590 18.26 11.88 19.94
CA ILE A 590 18.83 12.25 18.64
C ILE A 590 17.85 11.81 17.54
N PHE A 591 17.36 12.77 16.75
CA PHE A 591 16.60 12.47 15.54
C PHE A 591 17.51 11.90 14.45
N PRO A 592 17.10 10.84 13.73
CA PRO A 592 17.86 10.29 12.61
C PRO A 592 18.40 11.36 11.65
N PRO A 593 19.70 11.35 11.34
CA PRO A 593 20.28 12.39 10.52
C PRO A 593 19.90 12.25 9.06
N TRP A 594 19.80 13.39 8.37
CA TRP A 594 19.64 13.47 6.92
C TRP A 594 20.76 14.32 6.30
N VAL A 595 20.97 14.18 4.99
CA VAL A 595 22.04 14.85 4.25
C VAL A 595 21.48 15.63 3.07
N THR A 596 21.94 16.87 2.91
CA THR A 596 21.70 17.67 1.71
C THR A 596 23.02 18.06 1.02
N PRO A 597 23.12 18.00 -0.33
CA PRO A 597 22.16 17.31 -1.21
C PRO A 597 22.14 15.80 -0.93
N GLU A 598 21.11 15.11 -1.40
CA GLU A 598 20.85 13.70 -1.07
C GLU A 598 21.87 12.75 -1.70
N ASN A 599 22.45 13.14 -2.84
CA ASN A 599 23.48 12.38 -3.53
C ASN A 599 24.67 13.30 -3.88
N PRO A 600 25.55 13.62 -2.90
CA PRO A 600 26.66 14.56 -3.09
C PRO A 600 27.63 14.13 -4.20
N GLY A 601 27.86 15.02 -5.16
CA GLY A 601 28.65 14.74 -6.37
C GLY A 601 27.94 13.84 -7.40
N GLY A 602 26.73 13.37 -7.12
CA GLY A 602 25.84 12.65 -8.03
C GLY A 602 24.82 13.57 -8.69
N GLN A 603 23.54 13.22 -8.57
CA GLN A 603 22.42 14.01 -9.09
C GLN A 603 21.48 14.46 -7.97
N ARG A 604 20.84 15.60 -8.18
CA ARG A 604 19.76 16.13 -7.34
C ARG A 604 18.56 16.50 -8.20
N TRP A 605 17.42 16.73 -7.56
CA TRP A 605 16.23 17.22 -8.22
C TRP A 605 16.43 18.66 -8.71
N GLY A 606 16.00 18.92 -9.94
CA GLY A 606 15.77 20.25 -10.50
C GLY A 606 14.32 20.38 -10.95
N GLN A 607 13.94 21.55 -11.44
CA GLN A 607 12.57 21.80 -11.91
C GLN A 607 12.25 20.95 -13.17
N GLY A 608 11.57 19.81 -12.97
CA GLY A 608 11.20 18.88 -14.04
C GLY A 608 12.38 18.12 -14.66
N CYS A 609 13.54 18.07 -13.99
CA CYS A 609 14.73 17.41 -14.50
C CYS A 609 15.68 16.98 -13.37
N LEU A 610 16.73 16.25 -13.73
CA LEU A 610 17.86 15.95 -12.86
C LEU A 610 19.00 16.93 -13.13
N GLN A 611 19.68 17.38 -12.08
CA GLN A 611 20.84 18.26 -12.16
C GLN A 611 22.03 17.65 -11.42
N PRO A 612 23.28 17.98 -11.80
CA PRO A 612 24.44 17.63 -10.99
C PRO A 612 24.30 18.20 -9.58
N ALA A 613 24.52 17.35 -8.57
CA ALA A 613 24.57 17.78 -7.18
C ALA A 613 25.96 18.37 -6.85
N PRO A 614 26.05 19.38 -5.96
CA PRO A 614 27.34 19.80 -5.42
C PRO A 614 28.02 18.66 -4.66
N LYS A 615 29.34 18.72 -4.54
CA LYS A 615 30.14 17.71 -3.81
C LYS A 615 30.15 17.96 -2.31
N GLU A 616 30.01 19.23 -1.94
CA GLU A 616 29.84 19.66 -0.56
C GLU A 616 28.48 19.17 -0.05
N ALA A 617 28.49 18.56 1.13
CA ALA A 617 27.29 18.02 1.75
C ALA A 617 27.20 18.43 3.21
N THR A 618 25.98 18.52 3.72
CA THR A 618 25.69 18.89 5.10
C THR A 618 24.89 17.78 5.75
N VAL A 619 25.37 17.25 6.88
CA VAL A 619 24.55 16.42 7.78
C VAL A 619 23.71 17.33 8.65
N HIS A 620 22.46 16.93 8.85
CA HIS A 620 21.45 17.63 9.63
C HIS A 620 20.84 16.69 10.66
N THR A 621 20.42 17.20 11.82
CA THR A 621 19.69 16.44 12.85
C THR A 621 18.99 17.39 13.83
N PHE A 622 18.06 16.85 14.61
CA PHE A 622 17.53 17.48 15.82
C PHE A 622 18.00 16.74 17.06
N ILE A 623 18.39 17.48 18.10
CA ILE A 623 18.81 16.90 19.37
C ILE A 623 18.18 17.68 20.52
N HIS A 624 17.65 16.98 21.51
CA HIS A 624 17.13 17.59 22.71
C HIS A 624 17.50 16.78 23.96
N ASP A 625 17.74 17.51 25.03
CA ASP A 625 17.89 16.97 26.38
C ASP A 625 17.34 17.97 27.40
N ILE A 626 16.47 17.54 28.31
CA ILE A 626 15.86 18.45 29.29
C ILE A 626 16.87 19.06 30.26
N SER A 627 18.02 18.41 30.45
CA SER A 627 19.13 18.88 31.28
C SER A 627 20.13 19.73 30.50
N GLY A 628 19.94 19.86 29.19
CA GLY A 628 20.76 20.64 28.28
C GLY A 628 21.97 19.86 27.73
N LEU A 629 22.42 20.29 26.56
CA LEU A 629 23.46 19.62 25.78
C LEU A 629 24.86 20.19 26.09
N LYS A 630 25.83 19.30 26.32
CA LYS A 630 27.23 19.65 26.56
C LYS A 630 28.10 19.49 25.32
N ARG A 631 27.91 18.39 24.57
CA ARG A 631 28.70 18.10 23.36
C ARG A 631 27.86 17.35 22.33
N VAL A 632 27.96 17.75 21.06
CA VAL A 632 27.43 17.00 19.91
C VAL A 632 28.54 16.81 18.88
N THR A 633 28.79 15.56 18.51
CA THR A 633 29.88 15.16 17.63
C THR A 633 29.39 14.23 16.54
N LEU A 634 29.69 14.54 15.28
CA LEU A 634 29.58 13.62 14.16
C LEU A 634 30.86 12.78 14.09
N ILE A 635 30.72 11.47 14.19
CA ILE A 635 31.81 10.51 14.02
C ILE A 635 31.73 9.96 12.60
N MET A 636 32.82 10.09 11.84
CA MET A 636 32.92 9.60 10.46
C MET A 636 34.03 8.56 10.36
N ARG A 637 33.73 7.41 9.77
CA ARG A 637 34.67 6.35 9.43
C ARG A 637 34.85 6.32 7.92
N THR A 638 36.10 6.47 7.49
CA THR A 638 36.53 6.44 6.09
C THR A 638 37.64 5.41 5.94
N GLU A 639 38.07 5.12 4.71
CA GLU A 639 39.28 4.32 4.46
C GLU A 639 40.54 4.87 5.16
N ASN A 640 40.58 6.18 5.43
CA ASN A 640 41.70 6.88 6.08
C ASN A 640 41.58 6.91 7.63
N GLY A 641 40.61 6.20 8.19
CA GLY A 641 40.34 6.12 9.63
C GLY A 641 39.14 6.95 10.10
N GLU A 642 39.01 7.04 11.43
CA GLU A 642 37.93 7.77 12.11
C GLU A 642 38.26 9.26 12.27
N LYS A 643 37.29 10.12 11.96
CA LYS A 643 37.32 11.57 12.20
C LYS A 643 36.16 11.97 13.09
N ARG A 644 36.40 12.95 13.96
CA ARG A 644 35.40 13.51 14.87
C ARG A 644 35.17 14.97 14.51
N LEU A 645 33.95 15.33 14.15
CA LEU A 645 33.56 16.67 13.77
C LEU A 645 32.59 17.23 14.79
N LYS A 646 32.93 18.37 15.40
CA LYS A 646 31.98 19.10 16.24
C LYS A 646 30.82 19.61 15.37
N MET A 647 29.59 19.34 15.77
CA MET A 647 28.42 19.86 15.07
C MET A 647 28.12 21.31 15.50
N THR A 648 27.62 22.11 14.57
CA THR A 648 27.17 23.48 14.78
C THR A 648 25.74 23.49 15.27
N ASN A 649 25.49 24.07 16.44
CA ASN A 649 24.14 24.30 16.98
C ASN A 649 23.57 25.61 16.40
N HIS A 650 22.37 25.56 15.83
CA HIS A 650 21.63 26.72 15.33
C HIS A 650 20.54 27.22 16.30
N GLY A 651 20.46 26.61 17.49
CA GLY A 651 19.41 26.81 18.48
C GLY A 651 18.15 25.99 18.15
N PRO A 652 17.06 26.23 18.90
CA PRO A 652 15.79 25.54 18.69
C PRO A 652 15.28 25.77 17.26
N TYR A 653 14.82 24.70 16.60
CA TYR A 653 14.22 24.84 15.28
C TYR A 653 12.93 25.70 15.38
N PRO A 654 12.72 26.68 14.48
CA PRO A 654 11.56 27.57 14.56
C PRO A 654 10.24 26.80 14.56
N SER A 655 9.28 27.25 15.37
CA SER A 655 7.92 26.70 15.37
C SER A 655 6.88 27.74 14.99
N GLN A 656 5.98 27.39 14.07
CA GLN A 656 4.80 28.20 13.71
C GLN A 656 3.48 27.57 14.18
N THR A 657 3.54 26.44 14.87
CA THR A 657 2.40 25.69 15.40
C THR A 657 2.13 25.99 16.88
N GLY A 658 2.92 26.86 17.51
CA GLY A 658 2.76 27.25 18.92
C GLY A 658 3.35 26.25 19.91
N ALA A 659 4.45 25.57 19.55
CA ALA A 659 5.11 24.63 20.43
C ALA A 659 5.77 25.32 21.63
N SER A 660 5.61 24.73 22.82
CA SER A 660 6.23 25.23 24.05
C SER A 660 7.74 24.94 24.10
N VAL A 661 8.16 23.83 23.51
CA VAL A 661 9.56 23.38 23.45
C VAL A 661 9.82 22.77 22.07
N SER A 662 11.01 23.04 21.53
CA SER A 662 11.50 22.51 20.25
C SER A 662 12.95 22.04 20.44
N ALA A 663 13.34 20.98 19.73
CA ALA A 663 14.72 20.49 19.74
C ALA A 663 15.67 21.46 19.04
N ASP A 664 16.94 21.43 19.46
CA ASP A 664 18.01 22.19 18.83
C ASP A 664 18.35 21.57 17.47
N TYR A 665 18.54 22.43 16.47
CA TYR A 665 18.94 22.03 15.12
C TYR A 665 20.47 22.05 14.97
N TYR A 666 21.03 20.91 14.59
CA TYR A 666 22.47 20.74 14.43
C TYR A 666 22.85 20.44 12.98
N THR A 667 23.99 20.99 12.56
CA THR A 667 24.58 20.64 11.26
C THR A 667 26.09 20.38 11.33
N ALA A 668 26.60 19.58 10.40
CA ALA A 668 28.03 19.41 10.17
C ALA A 668 28.32 19.32 8.66
N GLN A 669 29.37 20.01 8.22
CA GLN A 669 29.84 19.94 6.83
C GLN A 669 30.64 18.66 6.63
N LEU A 670 30.31 17.91 5.58
CA LEU A 670 31.04 16.74 5.14
C LEU A 670 32.09 17.16 4.09
N PRO A 671 33.34 16.66 4.21
CA PRO A 671 34.38 16.97 3.26
C PRO A 671 34.08 16.33 1.88
N PRO A 672 34.15 17.09 0.77
CA PRO A 672 34.00 16.52 -0.57
C PRO A 672 35.13 15.51 -0.87
N GLY A 673 34.86 14.54 -1.75
CA GLY A 673 35.81 13.48 -2.10
C GLY A 673 36.13 12.51 -0.97
N GLY A 674 35.24 12.36 0.01
CA GLY A 674 35.39 11.42 1.13
C GLY A 674 35.22 9.95 0.77
N GLY A 675 34.75 9.64 -0.44
CA GLY A 675 34.48 8.27 -0.87
C GLY A 675 33.32 7.65 -0.10
N ASP A 676 33.40 6.35 0.19
CA ASP A 676 32.44 5.65 1.05
C ASP A 676 32.68 6.02 2.52
N VAL A 677 31.66 6.61 3.15
CA VAL A 677 31.70 7.06 4.54
C VAL A 677 30.63 6.34 5.34
N ARG A 678 31.02 5.77 6.48
CA ARG A 678 30.09 5.39 7.55
C ARG A 678 30.09 6.45 8.64
N TYR A 679 28.93 6.88 9.13
CA TYR A 679 28.88 7.94 10.14
C TYR A 679 27.78 7.75 11.16
N TYR A 680 27.94 8.32 12.34
CA TYR A 680 26.91 8.39 13.38
C TYR A 680 27.12 9.61 14.27
N ILE A 681 26.12 9.98 15.06
CA ILE A 681 26.17 11.13 15.95
C ILE A 681 26.28 10.64 17.40
N GLU A 682 27.17 11.25 18.16
CA GLU A 682 27.33 11.08 19.61
C GLU A 682 26.96 12.40 20.30
N SER A 683 26.07 12.34 21.28
CA SER A 683 25.64 13.49 22.07
C SER A 683 25.82 13.23 23.57
N GLU A 684 26.37 14.21 24.29
CA GLU A 684 26.58 14.21 25.74
C GLU A 684 25.78 15.36 26.37
N ASP A 685 24.99 15.07 27.40
CA ASP A 685 24.25 16.07 28.18
C ASP A 685 25.12 16.74 29.28
N ASN A 686 24.52 17.63 30.07
CA ASN A 686 25.21 18.29 31.19
C ASN A 686 25.45 17.39 32.42
N HIS A 687 24.84 16.21 32.50
CA HIS A 687 25.03 15.24 33.58
C HIS A 687 26.00 14.09 33.22
N GLY A 688 26.49 14.06 31.98
CA GLY A 688 27.42 13.06 31.48
C GLY A 688 26.75 11.82 30.88
N ASN A 689 25.44 11.84 30.65
CA ASN A 689 24.75 10.80 29.89
C ASN A 689 25.10 10.94 28.40
N ILE A 690 25.35 9.82 27.74
CA ILE A 690 25.77 9.77 26.33
C ILE A 690 24.76 8.95 25.53
N THR A 691 24.31 9.51 24.40
CA THR A 691 23.51 8.81 23.40
C THR A 691 24.31 8.70 22.09
N VAL A 692 24.24 7.52 21.48
CA VAL A 692 24.83 7.23 20.17
C VAL A 692 23.70 6.93 19.18
N GLY A 693 23.68 7.65 18.06
CA GLY A 693 22.75 7.43 16.94
C GLY A 693 23.11 6.22 16.09
N ALA A 694 22.28 5.92 15.08
CA ALA A 694 22.52 4.81 14.15
C ALA A 694 23.73 5.05 13.22
N LEU A 695 24.35 3.95 12.78
CA LEU A 695 25.48 3.95 11.84
C LEU A 695 24.98 4.04 10.40
N GLU A 696 25.02 5.25 9.87
CA GLU A 696 24.64 5.56 8.49
C GLU A 696 25.77 5.33 7.50
N ARG A 697 25.41 5.45 6.22
CA ARG A 697 26.34 5.42 5.10
C ARG A 697 26.02 6.52 4.10
N ILE A 698 27.05 7.01 3.42
CA ILE A 698 26.92 7.94 2.30
C ILE A 698 28.20 7.93 1.47
N PHE A 699 28.07 8.03 0.15
CA PHE A 699 29.19 8.30 -0.74
C PHE A 699 29.34 9.81 -0.96
N LEU A 700 30.56 10.31 -0.80
CA LEU A 700 30.93 11.71 -1.00
C LEU A 700 31.83 11.84 -2.24
N GLY A 701 31.27 12.35 -3.34
CA GLY A 701 31.92 12.45 -4.65
C GLY A 701 32.93 13.57 -4.84
#